data_AF-A0AAV2L1N3-F1
#
_entry.id   AF-A0AAV2L1N3-F1
#
_cell.length_a   1.000
_cell.length_b   1.000
_cell.length_c   1.000
_cell.angle_alpha   90.00
_cell.angle_beta   90.00
_cell.angle_gamma   90.00
#
_symmetry.space_group_name_H-M   'P 1'
#
loop_
_entity.id
_entity.type
_entity.pdbx_description
1 polymer ?
#
loop_
_entity_poly.entity_id
_entity_poly.type
_entity_poly.pdbx_seq_one_letter_code
_entity_poly.pdbx_strand_id
1 'polypeptide(L)'
;MSTDAEMAIYGKAAIYLRKPEKERIEAQSKPFDAKSACYVADAKELYLKATIIKKEGGKVLDTQEEKTVKEDDVTPMNPPKYDKIEDMAMMTHLNEASVLYNLKERYAAWMIYTYSGLFCATVNPYKWLPVYDAEVVTAYRGKKRMEAPPHIFSVSDNAYQFMLTDRENQSVLITGESGAGKTVNTKRVIQYFATISVGGGEKKKEGKMQGSLEDQIIAANPLLEAYGNAKTVRNDNSSRFNAIDILGFTGEEKMNIYKMTGAVLHHGNMKFKQKQREEQAEPDGNEDADKIAYLLGLNSADLLKALCYPKVKVGNEYVTKGQTVPQVLNAVTALAKSIYERMFLWMVIRINQMLDTKQQRHSFIGVLDIAGFEIFDFNSMEQLCINFTNEKLQQFFNHHMFVLEQEEYKKEGIIWEFIDFGMDLATCIELIKKPMGIFAILEEECMFPKASDTTFKNKLYDQHLGKSKAFEKPKPAKGKPEAHFSLVHYAGTVDYNIAGWLDKNKDPLNESVVQLYQKSSVKLLSILYPPVVEEAGGKGGKGGKKKGGSMQTVSSQFRENLGKLMTNLRSTHPHFVRCLIPNESKTPGLMENFLVIHQLRCNGVLEGIRICRKGFPSRILYADFKQRDAIFTIQYNVRSFMNVKHWPWMKVYYKIKPLLKSAETEKELAQMKENYGKMSNDLAAALAKKKDLEEKMVSLLQEKNDLQLQVASETENLSDAEERCEGLIKSKIQLEAKLKETTERLEDEEEINAELTAKKRKLEDECSELKKDIDDLELTLAKVEKEKHATEN
;
A
#
# COMPACT_ATOMS: atom_id res chain seq x y z
N MET A 1 -19.25 20.07 24.72
CA MET A 1 -17.88 20.36 24.21
C MET A 1 -17.03 20.76 25.39
N SER A 2 -15.76 20.36 25.42
CA SER A 2 -14.83 20.62 26.53
C SER A 2 -14.62 22.11 26.75
N THR A 3 -14.70 22.55 28.00
CA THR A 3 -14.50 23.95 28.42
C THR A 3 -13.05 24.41 28.26
N ASP A 4 -12.78 25.73 28.27
CA ASP A 4 -11.40 26.25 28.26
C ASP A 4 -10.55 25.69 29.43
N ALA A 5 -11.18 25.36 30.57
CA ALA A 5 -10.55 24.70 31.70
C ALA A 5 -10.09 23.26 31.39
N GLU A 6 -10.86 22.51 30.60
CA GLU A 6 -10.48 21.18 30.13
C GLU A 6 -9.35 21.25 29.08
N MET A 7 -9.29 22.33 28.31
CA MET A 7 -8.23 22.56 27.32
C MET A 7 -6.88 22.91 27.94
N ALA A 8 -6.84 23.41 29.18
CA ALA A 8 -5.61 23.74 29.89
C ALA A 8 -4.67 22.54 30.09
N ILE A 9 -5.22 21.31 30.11
CA ILE A 9 -4.46 20.06 30.24
C ILE A 9 -3.50 19.87 29.05
N TYR A 10 -3.81 20.45 27.89
CA TYR A 10 -2.96 20.39 26.70
C TYR A 10 -1.84 21.45 26.68
N GLY A 11 -1.72 22.28 27.71
CA GLY A 11 -0.64 23.25 27.86
C GLY A 11 -0.53 24.22 26.67
N LYS A 12 0.69 24.42 26.16
CA LYS A 12 0.97 25.30 25.01
C LYS A 12 0.33 24.82 23.70
N ALA A 13 -0.04 23.53 23.62
CA ALA A 13 -0.67 22.96 22.44
C ALA A 13 -2.15 23.32 22.29
N ALA A 14 -2.82 23.76 23.38
CA ALA A 14 -4.26 24.00 23.40
C ALA A 14 -4.73 24.91 22.25
N ILE A 15 -4.03 26.01 22.00
CA ILE A 15 -4.35 27.02 20.97
C ILE A 15 -4.30 26.43 19.54
N TYR A 16 -3.44 25.43 19.33
CA TYR A 16 -3.26 24.73 18.04
C TYR A 16 -4.23 23.57 17.85
N LEU A 17 -4.93 23.14 18.90
CA LEU A 17 -5.93 22.07 18.86
C LEU A 17 -7.36 22.61 18.79
N ARG A 18 -7.65 23.65 19.57
CA ARG A 18 -8.96 24.29 19.66
C ARG A 18 -8.82 25.77 19.99
N LYS A 19 -9.64 26.60 19.35
CA LYS A 19 -9.73 28.03 19.67
C LYS A 19 -10.38 28.26 21.04
N PRO A 20 -10.00 29.34 21.75
CA PRO A 20 -10.62 29.68 23.04
C PRO A 20 -12.14 29.82 22.93
N GLU A 21 -12.85 29.48 24.00
CA GLU A 21 -14.31 29.50 24.08
C GLU A 21 -14.87 30.90 23.76
N LYS A 22 -14.22 31.95 24.25
CA LYS A 22 -14.59 33.34 23.95
C LYS A 22 -14.57 33.66 22.46
N GLU A 23 -13.48 33.33 21.76
CA GLU A 23 -13.35 33.56 20.31
C GLU A 23 -14.37 32.73 19.52
N ARG A 24 -14.69 31.52 20.00
CA ARG A 24 -15.72 30.68 19.38
C ARG A 24 -17.10 31.28 19.52
N ILE A 25 -17.50 31.71 20.73
CA ILE A 25 -18.83 32.31 20.96
C ILE A 25 -18.99 33.57 20.12
N GLU A 26 -17.95 34.40 20.03
CA GLU A 26 -17.94 35.61 19.19
C GLU A 26 -18.03 35.29 17.68
N ALA A 27 -17.34 34.25 17.21
CA ALA A 27 -17.47 33.80 15.82
C ALA A 27 -18.88 33.25 15.52
N GLN A 28 -19.47 32.54 16.48
CA GLN A 28 -20.80 31.93 16.36
C GLN A 28 -21.94 32.96 16.40
N SER A 29 -21.74 34.10 17.06
CA SER A 29 -22.74 35.15 17.20
C SER A 29 -22.80 36.13 16.02
N LYS A 30 -21.97 35.93 14.98
CA LYS A 30 -21.97 36.78 13.78
C LYS A 30 -23.33 36.73 13.07
N PRO A 31 -23.89 37.89 12.65
CA PRO A 31 -25.13 37.93 11.88
C PRO A 31 -25.00 37.12 10.59
N PHE A 32 -25.97 36.25 10.33
CA PHE A 32 -25.97 35.38 9.16
C PHE A 32 -27.39 35.21 8.64
N ASP A 33 -27.56 35.48 7.35
CA ASP A 33 -28.81 35.22 6.63
C ASP A 33 -28.65 33.98 5.74
N ALA A 34 -29.33 32.90 6.12
CA ALA A 34 -29.27 31.62 5.42
C ALA A 34 -29.88 31.66 4.00
N LYS A 35 -30.72 32.65 3.69
CA LYS A 35 -31.38 32.74 2.37
C LYS A 35 -30.54 33.46 1.33
N SER A 36 -29.68 34.36 1.76
CA SER A 36 -28.86 35.20 0.88
C SER A 36 -27.41 34.75 0.82
N ALA A 37 -26.84 34.16 1.87
CA ALA A 37 -25.42 33.84 1.89
C ALA A 37 -25.08 32.54 1.12
N CYS A 38 -24.16 32.64 0.15
CA CYS A 38 -23.81 31.54 -0.74
C CYS A 38 -22.31 31.53 -1.10
N TYR A 39 -21.84 30.44 -1.71
CA TYR A 39 -20.56 30.40 -2.40
C TYR A 39 -20.76 30.44 -3.91
N VAL A 40 -19.87 31.15 -4.60
CA VAL A 40 -19.89 31.31 -6.06
C VAL A 40 -18.54 30.86 -6.63
N ALA A 41 -18.56 30.22 -7.79
CA ALA A 41 -17.34 29.80 -8.48
C ALA A 41 -16.49 31.00 -8.95
N ASP A 42 -15.19 30.95 -8.71
CA ASP A 42 -14.23 31.96 -9.14
C ASP A 42 -13.03 31.33 -9.87
N ALA A 43 -12.45 32.05 -10.84
CA ALA A 43 -11.35 31.53 -11.64
C ALA A 43 -10.00 31.51 -10.88
N LYS A 44 -9.82 32.34 -9.85
CA LYS A 44 -8.57 32.45 -9.07
C LYS A 44 -8.64 31.75 -7.72
N GLU A 45 -9.73 31.94 -6.98
CA GLU A 45 -9.92 31.35 -5.65
C GLU A 45 -10.78 30.08 -5.66
N LEU A 46 -11.25 29.62 -6.84
CA LEU A 46 -12.17 28.49 -7.05
C LEU A 46 -13.58 28.72 -6.48
N TYR A 47 -13.70 29.12 -5.21
CA TYR A 47 -14.96 29.49 -4.57
C TYR A 47 -14.77 30.79 -3.78
N LEU A 48 -15.76 31.69 -3.82
CA LEU A 48 -15.82 32.93 -3.06
C LEU A 48 -17.10 32.99 -2.22
N LYS A 49 -17.04 33.58 -1.02
CA LYS A 49 -18.22 33.89 -0.20
C LYS A 49 -18.95 35.08 -0.84
N ALA A 50 -20.25 34.96 -1.11
CA ALA A 50 -21.07 35.98 -1.76
C ALA A 50 -22.47 36.10 -1.09
N THR A 51 -23.22 37.15 -1.43
CA THR A 51 -24.58 37.39 -0.91
C THR A 51 -25.55 37.64 -2.07
N ILE A 52 -26.67 36.92 -2.09
CA ILE A 52 -27.71 37.04 -3.12
C ILE A 52 -28.50 38.33 -2.91
N ILE A 53 -28.44 39.25 -3.88
CA ILE A 53 -29.17 40.53 -3.86
C ILE A 53 -30.52 40.43 -4.60
N LYS A 54 -30.59 39.74 -5.75
CA LYS A 54 -31.83 39.61 -6.56
C LYS A 54 -31.93 38.22 -7.20
N LYS A 55 -33.11 37.59 -7.23
CA LYS A 55 -33.35 36.27 -7.86
C LYS A 55 -34.12 36.34 -9.19
N GLU A 56 -33.92 37.39 -9.97
CA GLU A 56 -34.55 37.49 -11.31
C GLU A 56 -33.58 36.99 -12.40
N GLY A 57 -33.85 35.78 -12.92
CA GLY A 57 -33.19 35.26 -14.13
C GLY A 57 -31.73 34.81 -13.98
N GLY A 58 -31.31 34.35 -12.78
CA GLY A 58 -29.95 33.80 -12.57
C GLY A 58 -28.85 34.85 -12.47
N LYS A 59 -29.05 35.90 -11.65
CA LYS A 59 -28.04 36.94 -11.38
C LYS A 59 -27.67 36.94 -9.89
N VAL A 60 -26.46 36.56 -9.53
CA VAL A 60 -25.92 36.67 -8.15
C VAL A 60 -24.65 37.53 -8.16
N LEU A 61 -24.69 38.64 -7.42
CA LEU A 61 -23.68 39.71 -7.38
C LEU A 61 -22.72 39.54 -6.18
N ASP A 62 -21.41 39.76 -6.40
CA ASP A 62 -20.32 39.50 -5.47
C ASP A 62 -20.03 40.71 -4.54
N THR A 63 -19.51 40.41 -3.36
CA THR A 63 -19.23 41.29 -2.21
C THR A 63 -18.22 42.40 -2.45
N GLN A 64 -17.67 42.57 -3.65
CA GLN A 64 -16.82 43.71 -4.04
C GLN A 64 -17.00 44.15 -5.52
N GLU A 65 -17.56 43.31 -6.40
CA GLU A 65 -17.86 43.64 -7.81
C GLU A 65 -19.18 43.00 -8.28
N GLU A 66 -19.93 43.70 -9.13
CA GLU A 66 -21.19 43.21 -9.68
C GLU A 66 -20.97 42.12 -10.76
N LYS A 67 -21.05 40.83 -10.37
CA LYS A 67 -21.00 39.68 -11.30
C LYS A 67 -22.38 39.03 -11.51
N THR A 68 -22.58 38.37 -12.65
CA THR A 68 -23.78 37.54 -12.93
C THR A 68 -23.31 36.09 -13.09
N VAL A 69 -23.88 35.17 -12.31
CA VAL A 69 -23.53 33.74 -12.32
C VAL A 69 -24.78 32.88 -12.37
N LYS A 70 -24.67 31.71 -13.02
CA LYS A 70 -25.78 30.76 -13.16
C LYS A 70 -26.19 30.19 -11.81
N GLU A 71 -27.45 29.81 -11.66
CA GLU A 71 -27.97 29.22 -10.42
C GLU A 71 -27.25 27.92 -10.05
N ASP A 72 -26.83 27.11 -11.03
CA ASP A 72 -26.07 25.87 -10.82
C ASP A 72 -24.68 26.09 -10.21
N ASP A 73 -24.09 27.28 -10.42
CA ASP A 73 -22.75 27.65 -9.90
C ASP A 73 -22.82 28.24 -8.49
N VAL A 74 -24.03 28.35 -7.91
CA VAL A 74 -24.29 28.92 -6.59
C VAL A 74 -24.54 27.80 -5.59
N THR A 75 -23.69 27.70 -4.57
CA THR A 75 -23.86 26.69 -3.52
C THR A 75 -24.21 27.33 -2.18
N PRO A 76 -25.10 26.72 -1.36
CA PRO A 76 -25.53 27.32 -0.10
C PRO A 76 -24.39 27.36 0.92
N MET A 77 -24.31 28.45 1.70
CA MET A 77 -23.32 28.59 2.77
C MET A 77 -23.86 28.06 4.09
N ASN A 78 -22.99 27.43 4.90
CA ASN A 78 -23.34 27.06 6.27
C ASN A 78 -23.32 28.29 7.20
N PRO A 79 -24.16 28.32 8.26
CA PRO A 79 -24.07 29.36 9.27
C PRO A 79 -22.68 29.41 9.94
N PRO A 80 -22.23 30.59 10.45
CA PRO A 80 -20.94 30.77 11.11
C PRO A 80 -20.70 29.85 12.30
N LYS A 81 -21.76 29.24 12.84
CA LYS A 81 -21.64 28.21 13.88
C LYS A 81 -20.84 26.98 13.46
N TYR A 82 -20.71 26.74 12.15
CA TYR A 82 -19.94 25.66 11.55
C TYR A 82 -18.53 26.08 11.13
N ASP A 83 -18.15 27.36 11.33
CA ASP A 83 -16.80 27.83 11.03
C ASP A 83 -15.80 27.14 11.96
N LYS A 84 -14.73 26.59 11.37
CA LYS A 84 -13.67 25.83 12.06
C LYS A 84 -14.18 24.63 12.85
N ILE A 85 -15.30 24.02 12.43
CA ILE A 85 -15.86 22.85 13.11
C ILE A 85 -14.86 21.70 13.16
N GLU A 86 -14.91 20.95 14.26
CA GLU A 86 -14.02 19.82 14.52
C GLU A 86 -14.37 18.58 13.70
N ASP A 87 -15.66 18.36 13.44
CA ASP A 87 -16.16 17.26 12.61
C ASP A 87 -17.02 17.78 11.46
N MET A 88 -16.55 17.55 10.24
CA MET A 88 -17.22 18.00 9.01
C MET A 88 -18.54 17.26 8.74
N ALA A 89 -18.76 16.08 9.35
CA ALA A 89 -20.03 15.35 9.22
C ALA A 89 -21.21 16.09 9.87
N MET A 90 -20.94 17.05 10.76
CA MET A 90 -21.97 17.83 11.45
C MET A 90 -22.50 19.02 10.63
N MET A 91 -21.88 19.36 9.49
CA MET A 91 -22.32 20.48 8.64
C MET A 91 -23.72 20.24 8.05
N THR A 92 -24.52 21.30 7.94
CA THR A 92 -25.89 21.21 7.41
C THR A 92 -25.87 21.07 5.89
N HIS A 93 -25.15 21.94 5.19
CA HIS A 93 -24.92 21.89 3.76
C HIS A 93 -23.56 21.27 3.50
N LEU A 94 -23.53 20.07 2.93
CA LEU A 94 -22.29 19.37 2.62
C LEU A 94 -21.97 19.53 1.12
N ASN A 95 -21.23 20.60 0.82
CA ASN A 95 -20.71 20.91 -0.51
C ASN A 95 -19.19 21.08 -0.47
N GLU A 96 -18.56 21.05 -1.64
CA GLU A 96 -17.11 21.19 -1.79
C GLU A 96 -16.57 22.48 -1.18
N ALA A 97 -17.29 23.59 -1.42
CA ALA A 97 -16.91 24.90 -0.88
C ALA A 97 -16.86 24.88 0.66
N SER A 98 -17.86 24.33 1.33
CA SER A 98 -17.92 24.28 2.80
C SER A 98 -16.77 23.47 3.40
N VAL A 99 -16.46 22.32 2.80
CA VAL A 99 -15.33 21.46 3.23
C VAL A 99 -14.00 22.19 3.03
N LEU A 100 -13.80 22.78 1.85
CA LEU A 100 -12.59 23.54 1.53
C LEU A 100 -12.39 24.71 2.49
N TYR A 101 -13.41 25.55 2.69
CA TYR A 101 -13.32 26.72 3.56
C TYR A 101 -13.07 26.33 5.02
N ASN A 102 -13.70 25.26 5.51
CA ASN A 102 -13.43 24.79 6.87
C ASN A 102 -11.97 24.33 7.02
N LEU A 103 -11.45 23.54 6.08
CA LEU A 103 -10.06 23.11 6.09
C LEU A 103 -9.09 24.31 5.95
N LYS A 104 -9.39 25.27 5.08
CA LYS A 104 -8.60 26.49 4.86
C LYS A 104 -8.53 27.35 6.11
N GLU A 105 -9.67 27.61 6.76
CA GLU A 105 -9.72 28.42 7.97
C GLU A 105 -9.09 27.72 9.19
N ARG A 106 -9.22 26.39 9.28
CA ARG A 106 -8.54 25.59 10.32
C ARG A 106 -7.03 25.56 10.10
N TYR A 107 -6.59 25.37 8.86
CA TYR A 107 -5.17 25.39 8.48
C TYR A 107 -4.53 26.76 8.74
N ALA A 108 -5.20 27.85 8.38
CA ALA A 108 -4.76 29.21 8.68
C ALA A 108 -4.64 29.48 10.20
N ALA A 109 -5.43 28.78 11.02
CA ALA A 109 -5.35 28.81 12.46
C ALA A 109 -4.41 27.74 13.06
N TRP A 110 -3.62 27.04 12.23
CA TRP A 110 -2.70 25.96 12.61
C TRP A 110 -3.36 24.73 13.26
N MET A 111 -4.68 24.57 13.10
CA MET A 111 -5.42 23.38 13.50
C MET A 111 -5.42 22.37 12.34
N ILE A 112 -4.40 21.52 12.30
CA ILE A 112 -4.11 20.68 11.12
C ILE A 112 -4.97 19.43 10.98
N TYR A 113 -5.51 18.90 12.08
CA TYR A 113 -6.35 17.69 12.08
C TYR A 113 -7.82 18.08 12.13
N THR A 114 -8.67 17.37 11.38
CA THR A 114 -10.11 17.60 11.33
C THR A 114 -10.84 16.26 11.18
N TYR A 115 -11.82 15.98 12.02
CA TYR A 115 -12.65 14.78 11.86
C TYR A 115 -13.56 14.91 10.64
N SER A 116 -13.78 13.77 9.98
CA SER A 116 -14.59 13.62 8.78
C SER A 116 -15.50 12.40 8.93
N GLY A 117 -16.30 12.35 10.01
CA GLY A 117 -17.12 11.17 10.26
C GLY A 117 -16.33 9.99 10.84
N LEU A 118 -15.99 8.94 10.07
CA LEU A 118 -15.24 7.78 10.61
C LEU A 118 -13.71 7.91 10.48
N PHE A 119 -13.24 8.88 9.69
CA PHE A 119 -11.82 9.09 9.43
C PHE A 119 -11.38 10.52 9.79
N CYS A 120 -10.07 10.75 9.80
CA CYS A 120 -9.47 12.04 10.12
C CYS A 120 -8.74 12.61 8.90
N ALA A 121 -9.04 13.85 8.52
CA ALA A 121 -8.30 14.59 7.50
C ALA A 121 -7.19 15.41 8.19
N THR A 122 -6.00 15.46 7.58
CA THR A 122 -4.88 16.26 8.06
C THR A 122 -4.24 17.03 6.92
N VAL A 123 -3.95 18.32 7.13
CA VAL A 123 -3.24 19.17 6.16
C VAL A 123 -1.83 19.40 6.66
N ASN A 124 -0.82 19.09 5.84
CA ASN A 124 0.57 19.16 6.26
C ASN A 124 0.99 20.62 6.59
N PRO A 125 1.42 20.94 7.84
CA PRO A 125 1.81 22.30 8.18
C PRO A 125 3.19 22.73 7.65
N TYR A 126 4.05 21.80 7.22
CA TYR A 126 5.48 22.02 6.96
C TYR A 126 6.22 22.74 8.11
N LYS A 127 5.66 22.66 9.32
CA LYS A 127 6.14 23.35 10.52
C LYS A 127 6.00 22.45 11.74
N TRP A 128 6.97 22.51 12.64
CA TRP A 128 6.88 21.84 13.93
C TRP A 128 5.87 22.56 14.83
N LEU A 129 4.85 21.81 15.29
CA LEU A 129 3.85 22.28 16.23
C LEU A 129 4.02 21.54 17.57
N PRO A 130 3.79 22.21 18.72
CA PRO A 130 3.92 21.58 20.05
C PRO A 130 2.80 20.57 20.39
N VAL A 131 1.97 20.19 19.41
CA VAL A 131 0.85 19.26 19.57
C VAL A 131 1.27 17.80 19.79
N TYR A 132 2.57 17.50 19.69
CA TYR A 132 3.12 16.15 19.86
C TYR A 132 3.91 15.97 21.16
N ASP A 133 3.88 16.96 22.05
CA ASP A 133 4.60 16.93 23.32
C ASP A 133 4.00 15.88 24.28
N ALA A 134 4.79 15.39 25.24
CA ALA A 134 4.40 14.33 26.16
C ALA A 134 3.17 14.68 27.03
N GLU A 135 3.00 15.97 27.34
CA GLU A 135 1.80 16.49 28.03
C GLU A 135 0.53 16.19 27.24
N VAL A 136 0.57 16.41 25.92
CA VAL A 136 -0.55 16.15 25.01
C VAL A 136 -0.84 14.66 24.93
N VAL A 137 0.19 13.82 24.78
CA VAL A 137 0.04 12.35 24.77
C VAL A 137 -0.71 11.87 26.02
N THR A 138 -0.32 12.38 27.20
CA THR A 138 -0.96 12.03 28.46
C THR A 138 -2.41 12.52 28.52
N ALA A 139 -2.68 13.72 27.99
CA ALA A 139 -4.02 14.30 27.96
C ALA A 139 -5.01 13.51 27.06
N TYR A 140 -4.53 12.85 26.00
CA TYR A 140 -5.36 12.02 25.12
C TYR A 140 -5.59 10.59 25.63
N ARG A 141 -4.83 10.14 26.64
CA ARG A 141 -4.90 8.75 27.14
C ARG A 141 -6.29 8.42 27.69
N GLY A 142 -6.94 7.41 27.11
CA GLY A 142 -8.24 6.92 27.56
C GLY A 142 -9.39 7.92 27.39
N LYS A 143 -9.20 8.96 26.57
CA LYS A 143 -10.25 9.95 26.27
C LYS A 143 -11.12 9.47 25.14
N LYS A 144 -12.44 9.64 25.30
CA LYS A 144 -13.36 9.39 24.20
C LYS A 144 -13.20 10.43 23.11
N ARG A 145 -13.52 10.01 21.89
CA ARG A 145 -13.50 10.88 20.70
C ARG A 145 -14.28 12.19 20.84
N MET A 146 -15.40 12.20 21.56
CA MET A 146 -16.21 13.43 21.78
C MET A 146 -15.62 14.37 22.84
N GLU A 147 -14.75 13.86 23.71
CA GLU A 147 -14.16 14.61 24.82
C GLU A 147 -12.85 15.30 24.42
N ALA A 148 -12.18 14.79 23.38
CA ALA A 148 -10.90 15.28 22.90
C ALA A 148 -11.02 15.91 21.49
N PRO A 149 -10.27 17.00 21.21
CA PRO A 149 -10.30 17.61 19.89
C PRO A 149 -9.67 16.70 18.82
N PRO A 150 -9.87 17.01 17.52
CA PRO A 150 -9.29 16.23 16.43
C PRO A 150 -7.77 16.15 16.51
N HIS A 151 -7.25 14.93 16.63
CA HIS A 151 -5.81 14.67 16.64
C HIS A 151 -5.51 13.21 16.30
N ILE A 152 -4.29 12.96 15.80
CA ILE A 152 -3.83 11.60 15.49
C ILE A 152 -3.83 10.68 16.72
N PHE A 153 -3.52 11.22 17.90
CA PHE A 153 -3.53 10.48 19.16
C PHE A 153 -4.92 9.98 19.56
N SER A 154 -5.99 10.71 19.21
CA SER A 154 -7.35 10.20 19.47
C SER A 154 -7.68 9.02 18.55
N VAL A 155 -7.23 9.04 17.29
CA VAL A 155 -7.39 7.90 16.36
C VAL A 155 -6.63 6.68 16.91
N SER A 156 -5.40 6.87 17.38
CA SER A 156 -4.61 5.82 18.01
C SER A 156 -5.25 5.29 19.30
N ASP A 157 -5.73 6.15 20.20
CA ASP A 157 -6.38 5.72 21.43
C ASP A 157 -7.65 4.92 21.15
N ASN A 158 -8.50 5.37 20.21
CA ASN A 158 -9.70 4.63 19.82
C ASN A 158 -9.35 3.24 19.28
N ALA A 159 -8.35 3.13 18.39
CA ALA A 159 -7.89 1.84 17.88
C ALA A 159 -7.39 0.93 19.02
N TYR A 160 -6.63 1.48 19.97
CA TYR A 160 -6.16 0.71 21.12
C TYR A 160 -7.30 0.25 22.04
N GLN A 161 -8.26 1.13 22.35
CA GLN A 161 -9.40 0.78 23.18
C GLN A 161 -10.27 -0.28 22.51
N PHE A 162 -10.59 -0.14 21.22
CA PHE A 162 -11.39 -1.12 20.47
C PHE A 162 -10.71 -2.48 20.38
N MET A 163 -9.38 -2.51 20.20
CA MET A 163 -8.63 -3.77 20.27
C MET A 163 -8.80 -4.46 21.64
N LEU A 164 -8.81 -3.70 22.73
CA LEU A 164 -8.95 -4.25 24.09
C LEU A 164 -10.39 -4.67 24.42
N THR A 165 -11.39 -3.94 23.94
CA THR A 165 -12.81 -4.24 24.21
C THR A 165 -13.32 -5.37 23.34
N ASP A 166 -13.07 -5.28 22.04
CA ASP A 166 -13.71 -6.13 21.04
C ASP A 166 -12.87 -7.39 20.75
N ARG A 167 -11.59 -7.37 21.17
CA ARG A 167 -10.59 -8.43 20.92
C ARG A 167 -10.34 -8.69 19.43
N GLU A 168 -10.62 -7.70 18.59
CA GLU A 168 -10.35 -7.74 17.16
C GLU A 168 -9.05 -7.01 16.83
N ASN A 169 -8.32 -7.54 15.84
CA ASN A 169 -7.11 -6.89 15.33
C ASN A 169 -7.49 -5.58 14.62
N GLN A 170 -6.66 -4.56 14.77
CA GLN A 170 -6.93 -3.23 14.21
C GLN A 170 -5.88 -2.88 13.17
N SER A 171 -6.20 -1.94 12.29
CA SER A 171 -5.21 -1.31 11.42
C SER A 171 -5.40 0.21 11.37
N VAL A 172 -4.30 0.96 11.25
CA VAL A 172 -4.31 2.41 11.06
C VAL A 172 -3.69 2.70 9.70
N LEU A 173 -4.50 3.13 8.74
CA LEU A 173 -4.09 3.40 7.37
C LEU A 173 -3.93 4.90 7.17
N ILE A 174 -2.69 5.34 6.93
CA ILE A 174 -2.38 6.73 6.67
C ILE A 174 -2.15 6.88 5.16
N THR A 175 -3.03 7.62 4.50
CA THR A 175 -3.09 7.74 3.04
C THR A 175 -2.95 9.20 2.61
N GLY A 176 -2.58 9.44 1.36
CA GLY A 176 -2.39 10.77 0.82
C GLY A 176 -1.26 10.81 -0.21
N GLU A 177 -1.16 11.89 -0.96
CA GLU A 177 -0.13 12.07 -1.99
C GLU A 177 1.30 12.06 -1.43
N SER A 178 2.27 11.85 -2.31
CA SER A 178 3.69 11.85 -1.93
C SER A 178 4.10 13.23 -1.38
N GLY A 179 4.62 13.28 -0.15
CA GLY A 179 4.94 14.53 0.55
C GLY A 179 3.85 15.08 1.48
N ALA A 180 2.69 14.43 1.59
CA ALA A 180 1.59 14.86 2.48
C ALA A 180 1.88 14.68 4.00
N GLY A 181 3.04 14.14 4.39
CA GLY A 181 3.40 13.93 5.80
C GLY A 181 2.93 12.61 6.41
N LYS A 182 2.73 11.57 5.60
CA LYS A 182 2.29 10.23 6.05
C LYS A 182 3.24 9.65 7.11
N THR A 183 4.52 9.49 6.79
CA THR A 183 5.56 8.97 7.69
C THR A 183 5.69 9.76 8.99
N VAL A 184 5.51 11.08 8.95
CA VAL A 184 5.52 11.91 10.17
C VAL A 184 4.34 11.51 11.07
N ASN A 185 3.15 11.36 10.53
CA ASN A 185 1.98 10.90 11.29
C ASN A 185 2.17 9.46 11.81
N THR A 186 2.72 8.56 11.00
CA THR A 186 3.06 7.17 11.39
C THR A 186 3.96 7.15 12.62
N LYS A 187 5.03 7.96 12.62
CA LYS A 187 5.94 8.10 13.76
C LYS A 187 5.20 8.54 15.02
N ARG A 188 4.21 9.44 14.90
CA ARG A 188 3.40 9.90 16.04
C ARG A 188 2.46 8.83 16.57
N VAL A 189 1.84 8.05 15.69
CA VAL A 189 1.02 6.89 16.09
C VAL A 189 1.85 5.89 16.88
N ILE A 190 3.04 5.55 16.37
CA ILE A 190 3.96 4.62 17.05
C ILE A 190 4.43 5.19 18.39
N GLN A 191 4.82 6.48 18.42
CA GLN A 191 5.21 7.18 19.65
C GLN A 191 4.09 7.15 20.70
N TYR A 192 2.83 7.34 20.28
CA TYR A 192 1.67 7.27 21.17
C TYR A 192 1.54 5.88 21.79
N PHE A 193 1.49 4.84 20.96
CA PHE A 193 1.38 3.45 21.43
C PHE A 193 2.51 3.08 22.38
N ALA A 194 3.75 3.42 22.04
CA ALA A 194 4.92 3.18 22.87
C ALA A 194 4.81 3.87 24.24
N THR A 195 4.19 5.05 24.33
CA THR A 195 4.04 5.78 25.59
C THR A 195 2.90 5.21 26.46
N ILE A 196 1.78 4.82 25.86
CA ILE A 196 0.60 4.37 26.62
C ILE A 196 0.67 2.92 27.10
N SER A 197 1.45 2.06 26.43
CA SER A 197 1.63 0.65 26.77
C SER A 197 2.46 0.44 28.04
N VAL A 198 3.24 1.45 28.45
CA VAL A 198 3.95 1.46 29.73
C VAL A 198 2.92 1.83 30.81
N GLY A 199 2.29 0.81 31.40
CA GLY A 199 1.64 0.98 32.70
C GLY A 199 2.64 1.62 33.67
N GLY A 200 2.18 2.51 34.57
CA GLY A 200 3.02 3.35 35.43
C GLY A 200 3.86 2.61 36.50
N GLY A 201 4.55 1.53 36.12
CA GLY A 201 5.62 0.91 36.90
C GLY A 201 6.94 1.64 36.65
N GLU A 202 7.69 1.90 37.71
CA GLU A 202 9.00 2.53 37.66
C GLU A 202 9.93 1.88 36.63
N LYS A 203 10.67 2.72 35.90
CA LYS A 203 11.74 2.30 34.97
C LYS A 203 12.81 1.50 35.73
N LYS A 204 12.68 0.18 35.79
CA LYS A 204 13.81 -0.69 36.15
C LYS A 204 14.82 -0.66 35.02
N LYS A 205 15.99 -0.06 35.28
CA LYS A 205 17.18 -0.22 34.44
C LYS A 205 17.72 -1.64 34.64
N GLU A 206 17.41 -2.55 33.74
CA GLU A 206 18.10 -3.84 33.67
C GLU A 206 18.71 -4.06 32.28
N GLY A 207 20.01 -4.41 32.27
CA GLY A 207 20.70 -5.03 31.14
C GLY A 207 21.65 -4.14 30.33
N LYS A 208 22.74 -4.73 29.83
CA LYS A 208 23.80 -4.16 28.97
C LYS A 208 23.33 -3.54 27.63
N MET A 209 22.02 -3.43 27.38
CA MET A 209 21.44 -2.83 26.17
C MET A 209 21.00 -1.40 26.45
N GLN A 210 21.32 -0.49 25.55
CA GLN A 210 21.14 0.95 25.73
C GLN A 210 19.74 1.36 25.22
N GLY A 211 18.81 1.66 26.13
CA GLY A 211 17.45 2.14 25.81
C GLY A 211 16.35 1.12 26.10
N SER A 212 15.13 1.60 26.35
CA SER A 212 13.96 0.73 26.53
C SER A 212 13.41 0.23 25.19
N LEU A 213 12.53 -0.79 25.17
CA LEU A 213 11.97 -1.33 23.91
C LEU A 213 11.30 -0.23 23.07
N GLU A 214 10.72 0.77 23.72
CA GLU A 214 10.12 1.94 23.10
C GLU A 214 11.15 2.79 22.35
N ASP A 215 12.29 3.06 23.00
CA ASP A 215 13.39 3.81 22.40
C ASP A 215 13.94 3.06 21.17
N GLN A 216 13.98 1.72 21.23
CA GLN A 216 14.39 0.87 20.11
C GLN A 216 13.41 0.95 18.93
N ILE A 217 12.10 0.87 19.19
CA ILE A 217 11.06 1.00 18.16
C ILE A 217 11.16 2.38 17.47
N ILE A 218 11.35 3.45 18.25
CA ILE A 218 11.49 4.81 17.70
C ILE A 218 12.80 4.95 16.92
N ALA A 219 13.90 4.36 17.41
CA ALA A 219 15.21 4.39 16.76
C ALA A 219 15.29 3.57 15.47
N ALA A 220 14.43 2.57 15.28
CA ALA A 220 14.36 1.79 14.04
C ALA A 220 14.04 2.67 12.82
N ASN A 221 13.15 3.65 12.98
CA ASN A 221 12.66 4.49 11.87
C ASN A 221 13.79 5.31 11.21
N PRO A 222 14.62 6.10 11.92
CA PRO A 222 15.74 6.81 11.30
C PRO A 222 16.70 5.91 10.50
N LEU A 223 16.92 4.67 10.97
CA LEU A 223 17.79 3.73 10.27
C LEU A 223 17.15 3.23 8.96
N LEU A 224 15.86 2.88 9.00
CA LEU A 224 15.10 2.52 7.81
C LEU A 224 14.99 3.69 6.83
N GLU A 225 14.84 4.92 7.32
CA GLU A 225 14.81 6.12 6.47
C GLU A 225 16.17 6.40 5.81
N ALA A 226 17.28 6.17 6.52
CA ALA A 226 18.62 6.39 5.96
C ALA A 226 18.93 5.48 4.77
N TYR A 227 18.41 4.26 4.78
CA TYR A 227 18.58 3.26 3.73
C TYR A 227 17.38 3.14 2.78
N GLY A 228 16.20 3.63 3.15
CA GLY A 228 14.98 3.49 2.34
C GLY A 228 14.60 4.79 1.63
N ASN A 229 15.04 5.95 2.12
CA ASN A 229 14.66 7.24 1.55
C ASN A 229 15.83 7.87 0.79
N ALA A 230 15.67 8.02 -0.52
CA ALA A 230 16.51 8.90 -1.32
C ALA A 230 15.94 10.33 -1.34
N LYS A 231 16.81 11.34 -1.48
CA LYS A 231 16.37 12.71 -1.72
C LYS A 231 15.72 12.77 -3.10
N THR A 232 14.40 12.95 -3.13
CA THR A 232 13.68 13.38 -4.33
C THR A 232 13.68 14.92 -4.37
N VAL A 233 13.28 15.53 -5.50
CA VAL A 233 13.03 16.99 -5.59
C VAL A 233 12.10 17.48 -4.44
N ARG A 234 11.38 16.55 -3.79
CA ARG A 234 10.34 16.81 -2.81
C ARG A 234 10.68 16.56 -1.32
N ASN A 235 11.85 16.06 -0.89
CA ASN A 235 12.08 15.76 0.55
C ASN A 235 13.53 15.94 1.06
N ASP A 236 13.69 16.42 2.30
CA ASP A 236 14.97 16.52 3.03
C ASP A 236 14.84 15.79 4.38
N ASN A 237 15.80 14.93 4.76
CA ASN A 237 15.77 14.21 6.04
C ASN A 237 17.14 14.15 6.78
N SER A 238 17.07 14.03 8.11
CA SER A 238 18.08 14.33 9.15
C SER A 238 18.82 13.10 9.75
N SER A 239 19.72 13.36 10.71
CA SER A 239 20.85 12.59 11.28
C SER A 239 20.58 11.19 11.88
N ARG A 240 21.62 10.32 11.84
CA ARG A 240 21.51 8.85 11.65
C ARG A 240 22.34 7.96 12.61
N PHE A 241 23.36 8.48 13.30
CA PHE A 241 24.36 7.63 13.98
C PHE A 241 23.89 7.01 15.30
N ASN A 242 23.11 7.73 16.13
CA ASN A 242 22.67 7.23 17.44
C ASN A 242 21.69 6.05 17.36
N ALA A 243 21.00 5.87 16.23
CA ALA A 243 19.99 4.83 16.04
C ALA A 243 20.58 3.41 16.02
N ILE A 244 21.75 3.24 15.41
CA ILE A 244 22.40 1.94 15.23
C ILE A 244 22.89 1.38 16.57
N ASP A 245 23.34 2.25 17.49
CA ASP A 245 23.72 1.89 18.86
C ASP A 245 22.54 1.41 19.70
N ILE A 246 21.41 2.14 19.66
CA ILE A 246 20.21 1.81 20.43
C ILE A 246 19.62 0.45 20.01
N LEU A 247 19.68 0.13 18.72
CA LEU A 247 19.16 -1.13 18.16
C LEU A 247 20.09 -2.34 18.42
N GLY A 248 21.21 -2.15 19.12
CA GLY A 248 22.08 -3.25 19.55
C GLY A 248 22.88 -3.91 18.42
N PHE A 249 23.10 -3.23 17.29
CA PHE A 249 24.02 -3.72 16.25
C PHE A 249 25.44 -3.79 16.81
N THR A 250 26.08 -4.94 16.61
CA THR A 250 27.48 -5.16 17.01
C THR A 250 28.43 -4.30 16.16
N GLY A 251 29.60 -3.96 16.68
CA GLY A 251 30.60 -3.18 15.93
C GLY A 251 30.99 -3.79 14.59
N GLU A 252 31.01 -5.13 14.50
CA GLU A 252 31.24 -5.87 13.25
C GLU A 252 30.10 -5.68 12.25
N GLU A 253 28.84 -5.81 12.68
CA GLU A 253 27.67 -5.58 11.82
C GLU A 253 27.64 -4.14 11.28
N LYS A 254 27.93 -3.13 12.11
CA LYS A 254 28.00 -1.73 11.67
C LYS A 254 29.06 -1.53 10.59
N MET A 255 30.24 -2.10 10.79
CA MET A 255 31.33 -1.99 9.82
C MET A 255 30.96 -2.69 8.51
N ASN A 256 30.28 -3.84 8.58
CA ASN A 256 29.83 -4.56 7.38
C ASN A 256 28.77 -3.76 6.61
N ILE A 257 27.82 -3.11 7.29
CA ILE A 257 26.84 -2.19 6.68
C ILE A 257 27.56 -1.08 5.89
N TYR A 258 28.59 -0.44 6.48
CA TYR A 258 29.37 0.60 5.79
C TYR A 258 30.20 0.05 4.64
N LYS A 259 30.83 -1.12 4.79
CA LYS A 259 31.59 -1.77 3.72
C LYS A 259 30.71 -2.08 2.51
N MET A 260 29.51 -2.62 2.74
CA MET A 260 28.56 -2.95 1.68
C MET A 260 28.04 -1.67 0.98
N THR A 261 27.74 -0.62 1.75
CA THR A 261 27.37 0.69 1.19
C THR A 261 28.48 1.27 0.32
N GLY A 262 29.72 1.26 0.84
CA GLY A 262 30.90 1.72 0.11
C GLY A 262 31.11 0.93 -1.18
N ALA A 263 30.94 -0.39 -1.13
CA ALA A 263 31.04 -1.25 -2.30
C ALA A 263 30.01 -0.86 -3.37
N VAL A 264 28.74 -0.63 -2.99
CA VAL A 264 27.68 -0.18 -3.91
C VAL A 264 28.06 1.14 -4.58
N LEU A 265 28.59 2.12 -3.83
CA LEU A 265 29.04 3.40 -4.39
C LEU A 265 30.19 3.23 -5.38
N HIS A 266 31.18 2.39 -5.05
CA HIS A 266 32.32 2.15 -5.93
C HIS A 266 31.95 1.38 -7.20
N HIS A 267 30.91 0.52 -7.20
CA HIS A 267 30.45 -0.15 -8.42
C HIS A 267 30.06 0.87 -9.52
N GLY A 268 29.44 1.99 -9.14
CA GLY A 268 29.06 3.06 -10.08
C GLY A 268 30.25 3.78 -10.72
N ASN A 269 31.46 3.66 -10.15
CA ASN A 269 32.67 4.30 -10.69
C ASN A 269 33.48 3.40 -11.63
N MET A 270 33.11 2.10 -11.75
CA MET A 270 33.81 1.18 -12.66
C MET A 270 33.69 1.65 -14.11
N LYS A 271 34.84 1.76 -14.79
CA LYS A 271 34.91 2.17 -16.20
C LYS A 271 35.33 0.99 -17.07
N PHE A 272 34.70 0.89 -18.23
CA PHE A 272 34.99 -0.11 -19.24
C PHE A 272 35.14 0.55 -20.60
N LYS A 273 36.10 0.07 -21.39
CA LYS A 273 36.36 0.51 -22.75
C LYS A 273 36.14 -0.64 -23.73
N GLN A 274 35.82 -0.28 -24.97
CA GLN A 274 35.68 -1.26 -26.03
C GLN A 274 37.07 -1.66 -26.54
N LYS A 275 37.28 -2.96 -26.70
CA LYS A 275 38.53 -3.50 -27.23
C LYS A 275 38.69 -3.10 -28.71
N GLN A 276 39.90 -2.73 -29.14
CA GLN A 276 40.11 -2.14 -30.48
C GLN A 276 39.78 -3.06 -31.67
N ARG A 277 39.71 -4.38 -31.48
CA ARG A 277 39.49 -5.37 -32.56
C ARG A 277 38.24 -6.24 -32.37
N GLU A 278 37.53 -6.09 -31.25
CA GLU A 278 36.38 -6.91 -30.87
C GLU A 278 35.34 -5.99 -30.21
N GLU A 279 34.03 -6.27 -30.36
CA GLU A 279 32.98 -5.50 -29.67
C GLU A 279 32.90 -5.76 -28.16
N GLN A 280 33.88 -6.46 -27.60
CA GLN A 280 33.93 -6.86 -26.20
C GLN A 280 34.47 -5.75 -25.30
N ALA A 281 33.99 -5.73 -24.06
CA ALA A 281 34.44 -4.82 -23.02
C ALA A 281 35.75 -5.28 -22.39
N GLU A 282 36.60 -4.32 -22.06
CA GLU A 282 37.75 -4.49 -21.19
C GLU A 282 37.74 -3.41 -20.08
N PRO A 283 38.22 -3.72 -18.86
CA PRO A 283 38.26 -2.74 -17.79
C PRO A 283 39.22 -1.59 -18.11
N ASP A 284 38.79 -0.36 -17.81
CA ASP A 284 39.59 0.86 -17.96
C ASP A 284 40.18 1.24 -16.60
N GLY A 285 41.14 0.43 -16.15
CA GLY A 285 41.77 0.53 -14.83
C GLY A 285 41.19 -0.45 -13.81
N ASN A 286 41.96 -0.70 -12.75
CA ASN A 286 41.61 -1.68 -11.71
C ASN A 286 41.29 -1.04 -10.36
N GLU A 287 41.55 0.26 -10.18
CA GLU A 287 41.49 0.91 -8.86
C GLU A 287 40.15 0.75 -8.16
N ASP A 288 39.03 0.99 -8.86
CA ASP A 288 37.71 0.86 -8.25
C ASP A 288 37.31 -0.62 -8.07
N ALA A 289 37.73 -1.50 -8.97
CA ALA A 289 37.55 -2.94 -8.81
C ALA A 289 38.33 -3.50 -7.60
N ASP A 290 39.53 -2.99 -7.33
CA ASP A 290 40.35 -3.35 -6.17
C ASP A 290 39.71 -2.86 -4.87
N LYS A 291 39.17 -1.63 -4.85
CA LYS A 291 38.40 -1.12 -3.69
C LYS A 291 37.16 -1.98 -3.42
N ILE A 292 36.40 -2.32 -4.45
CA ILE A 292 35.21 -3.19 -4.33
C ILE A 292 35.61 -4.57 -3.81
N ALA A 293 36.65 -5.18 -4.40
CA ALA A 293 37.14 -6.49 -4.02
C ALA A 293 37.61 -6.50 -2.56
N TYR A 294 38.30 -5.44 -2.10
CA TYR A 294 38.69 -5.29 -0.70
C TYR A 294 37.48 -5.20 0.24
N LEU A 295 36.49 -4.37 -0.10
CA LEU A 295 35.29 -4.18 0.74
C LEU A 295 34.40 -5.42 0.80
N LEU A 296 34.29 -6.16 -0.31
CA LEU A 296 33.51 -7.38 -0.44
C LEU A 296 34.29 -8.64 -0.07
N GLY A 297 35.60 -8.55 0.21
CA GLY A 297 36.45 -9.69 0.53
C GLY A 297 36.59 -10.70 -0.60
N LEU A 298 36.77 -10.22 -1.83
CA LEU A 298 36.90 -10.96 -3.09
C LEU A 298 38.27 -10.71 -3.75
N ASN A 299 38.56 -11.44 -4.83
CA ASN A 299 39.69 -11.14 -5.73
C ASN A 299 39.23 -10.22 -6.88
N SER A 300 39.94 -9.12 -7.12
CA SER A 300 39.58 -8.13 -8.14
C SER A 300 39.73 -8.65 -9.57
N ALA A 301 40.74 -9.47 -9.85
CA ALA A 301 40.94 -10.07 -11.16
C ALA A 301 39.81 -11.04 -11.51
N ASP A 302 39.36 -11.85 -10.54
CA ASP A 302 38.24 -12.76 -10.73
C ASP A 302 36.91 -12.01 -10.93
N LEU A 303 36.71 -10.91 -10.20
CA LEU A 303 35.53 -10.04 -10.36
C LEU A 303 35.49 -9.44 -11.77
N LEU A 304 36.57 -8.82 -12.23
CA LEU A 304 36.65 -8.22 -13.57
C LEU A 304 36.49 -9.26 -14.68
N LYS A 305 37.08 -10.44 -14.50
CA LYS A 305 36.93 -11.56 -15.43
C LYS A 305 35.50 -12.06 -15.48
N ALA A 306 34.84 -12.23 -14.34
CA ALA A 306 33.44 -12.68 -14.28
C ALA A 306 32.46 -11.66 -14.88
N LEU A 307 32.77 -10.36 -14.77
CA LEU A 307 31.99 -9.28 -15.38
C LEU A 307 32.14 -9.27 -16.91
N CYS A 308 33.37 -9.27 -17.44
CA CYS A 308 33.60 -9.16 -18.88
C CYS A 308 33.39 -10.49 -19.63
N TYR A 309 33.69 -11.61 -18.95
CA TYR A 309 33.68 -12.97 -19.51
C TYR A 309 32.97 -13.96 -18.57
N PRO A 310 31.66 -13.78 -18.31
CA PRO A 310 30.89 -14.72 -17.51
C PRO A 310 30.85 -16.11 -18.15
N LYS A 311 30.82 -17.13 -17.28
CA LYS A 311 30.48 -18.50 -17.67
C LYS A 311 28.97 -18.62 -17.70
N VAL A 312 28.41 -18.79 -18.89
CA VAL A 312 26.97 -18.92 -19.11
C VAL A 312 26.66 -20.38 -19.42
N LYS A 313 25.63 -20.91 -18.76
CA LYS A 313 25.14 -22.26 -19.06
C LYS A 313 24.31 -22.23 -20.35
N VAL A 314 24.77 -22.91 -21.37
CA VAL A 314 24.06 -23.09 -22.65
C VAL A 314 23.67 -24.56 -22.74
N GLY A 315 22.40 -24.85 -22.45
CA GLY A 315 21.94 -26.23 -22.30
C GLY A 315 22.56 -26.90 -21.08
N ASN A 316 23.39 -27.94 -21.30
CA ASN A 316 24.09 -28.66 -20.23
C ASN A 316 25.58 -28.27 -20.10
N GLU A 317 26.11 -27.44 -21.00
CA GLU A 317 27.52 -27.05 -21.00
C GLU A 317 27.71 -25.60 -20.55
N TYR A 318 28.85 -25.30 -19.93
CA TYR A 318 29.23 -23.94 -19.55
C TYR A 318 30.17 -23.36 -20.59
N VAL A 319 29.74 -22.28 -21.24
CA VAL A 319 30.52 -21.57 -22.25
C VAL A 319 30.90 -20.20 -21.71
N THR A 320 32.14 -19.79 -21.95
CA THR A 320 32.59 -18.43 -21.59
C THR A 320 32.21 -17.48 -22.71
N LYS A 321 31.41 -16.46 -22.41
CA LYS A 321 30.93 -15.49 -23.40
C LYS A 321 31.43 -14.09 -23.05
N GLY A 322 32.11 -13.44 -23.99
CA GLY A 322 32.49 -12.03 -23.86
C GLY A 322 31.27 -11.10 -23.94
N GLN A 323 31.23 -10.08 -23.09
CA GLN A 323 30.16 -9.08 -23.06
C GLN A 323 30.58 -7.76 -23.69
N THR A 324 29.61 -7.00 -24.21
CA THR A 324 29.80 -5.63 -24.70
C THR A 324 29.85 -4.62 -23.55
N VAL A 325 30.38 -3.42 -23.79
CA VAL A 325 30.48 -2.37 -22.75
C VAL A 325 29.12 -2.06 -22.10
N PRO A 326 28.02 -1.86 -22.85
CA PRO A 326 26.72 -1.60 -22.24
C PRO A 326 26.22 -2.78 -21.39
N GLN A 327 26.48 -4.03 -21.81
CA GLN A 327 26.08 -5.22 -21.04
C GLN A 327 26.82 -5.30 -19.70
N VAL A 328 28.12 -5.01 -19.69
CA VAL A 328 28.90 -5.01 -18.45
C VAL A 328 28.44 -3.90 -17.51
N LEU A 329 28.20 -2.68 -18.02
CA LEU A 329 27.70 -1.57 -17.20
C LEU A 329 26.32 -1.88 -16.59
N ASN A 330 25.43 -2.50 -17.36
CA ASN A 330 24.14 -2.95 -16.85
C ASN A 330 24.30 -4.03 -15.77
N ALA A 331 25.20 -5.01 -15.98
CA ALA A 331 25.49 -6.04 -14.98
C ALA A 331 26.07 -5.46 -13.68
N VAL A 332 27.00 -4.51 -13.76
CA VAL A 332 27.56 -3.80 -12.60
C VAL A 332 26.48 -3.04 -11.84
N THR A 333 25.57 -2.36 -12.55
CA THR A 333 24.44 -1.65 -11.96
C THR A 333 23.46 -2.60 -11.27
N ALA A 334 23.15 -3.74 -11.91
CA ALA A 334 22.28 -4.77 -11.33
C ALA A 334 22.89 -5.40 -10.06
N LEU A 335 24.20 -5.67 -10.05
CA LEU A 335 24.89 -6.17 -8.86
C LEU A 335 24.87 -5.17 -7.71
N ALA A 336 25.13 -3.88 -7.99
CA ALA A 336 25.06 -2.81 -7.01
C ALA A 336 23.64 -2.71 -6.39
N LYS A 337 22.60 -2.75 -7.24
CA LYS A 337 21.20 -2.79 -6.81
C LYS A 337 20.90 -4.00 -5.93
N SER A 338 21.33 -5.21 -6.33
CA SER A 338 21.11 -6.44 -5.57
C SER A 338 21.81 -6.46 -4.22
N ILE A 339 23.05 -5.94 -4.12
CA ILE A 339 23.74 -5.81 -2.82
C ILE A 339 22.94 -4.88 -1.90
N TYR A 340 22.48 -3.73 -2.42
CA TYR A 340 21.71 -2.77 -1.65
C TYR A 340 20.38 -3.33 -1.16
N GLU A 341 19.61 -3.95 -2.07
CA GLU A 341 18.31 -4.54 -1.75
C GLU A 341 18.43 -5.65 -0.71
N ARG A 342 19.36 -6.61 -0.91
CA ARG A 342 19.57 -7.71 0.04
C ARG A 342 20.07 -7.20 1.38
N MET A 343 20.92 -6.16 1.40
CA MET A 343 21.36 -5.51 2.64
C MET A 343 20.20 -4.88 3.39
N PHE A 344 19.34 -4.15 2.67
CA PHE A 344 18.17 -3.52 3.26
C PHE A 344 17.22 -4.57 3.85
N LEU A 345 16.92 -5.64 3.10
CA LEU A 345 16.10 -6.76 3.59
C LEU A 345 16.73 -7.44 4.81
N TRP A 346 18.04 -7.67 4.81
CA TRP A 346 18.76 -8.22 5.97
C TRP A 346 18.66 -7.29 7.19
N MET A 347 18.82 -5.98 7.01
CA MET A 347 18.64 -4.99 8.08
C MET A 347 17.22 -5.03 8.64
N VAL A 348 16.19 -5.10 7.79
CA VAL A 348 14.79 -5.23 8.23
C VAL A 348 14.58 -6.50 9.04
N ILE A 349 15.09 -7.65 8.58
CA ILE A 349 15.02 -8.91 9.33
C ILE A 349 15.74 -8.79 10.68
N ARG A 350 16.93 -8.18 10.69
CA ARG A 350 17.74 -8.00 11.90
C ARG A 350 17.05 -7.11 12.93
N ILE A 351 16.47 -5.99 12.49
CA ILE A 351 15.67 -5.09 13.34
C ILE A 351 14.45 -5.83 13.89
N ASN A 352 13.73 -6.57 13.04
CA ASN A 352 12.56 -7.34 13.48
C ASN A 352 12.92 -8.39 14.53
N GLN A 353 14.05 -9.09 14.39
CA GLN A 353 14.54 -10.05 15.41
C GLN A 353 14.87 -9.38 16.74
N MET A 354 15.31 -8.12 16.72
CA MET A 354 15.61 -7.35 17.93
C MET A 354 14.36 -6.80 18.61
N LEU A 355 13.36 -6.40 17.83
CA LEU A 355 12.07 -5.91 18.33
C LEU A 355 11.10 -7.04 18.69
N ASP A 356 11.38 -8.29 18.28
CA ASP A 356 10.54 -9.43 18.56
C ASP A 356 10.59 -9.82 20.04
N THR A 357 9.41 -10.08 20.62
CA THR A 357 9.26 -10.49 22.01
C THR A 357 8.81 -11.94 22.09
N LYS A 358 9.36 -12.69 23.05
CA LYS A 358 8.99 -14.11 23.28
C LYS A 358 7.59 -14.29 23.91
N GLN A 359 6.85 -13.20 24.15
CA GLN A 359 5.52 -13.25 24.75
C GLN A 359 4.48 -13.67 23.71
N GLN A 360 3.47 -14.44 24.12
CA GLN A 360 2.38 -14.81 23.23
C GLN A 360 1.57 -13.57 22.84
N ARG A 361 1.40 -13.37 21.53
CA ARG A 361 0.64 -12.23 20.98
C ARG A 361 -0.80 -12.66 20.73
N HIS A 362 -1.75 -12.00 21.40
CA HIS A 362 -3.19 -12.26 21.22
C HIS A 362 -3.84 -11.34 20.18
N SER A 363 -3.37 -10.11 20.06
CA SER A 363 -3.91 -9.09 19.15
C SER A 363 -2.80 -8.20 18.62
N PHE A 364 -3.01 -7.57 17.46
CA PHE A 364 -2.08 -6.59 16.91
C PHE A 364 -2.80 -5.37 16.33
N ILE A 365 -2.07 -4.26 16.27
CA ILE A 365 -2.45 -3.07 15.51
C ILE A 365 -1.43 -2.89 14.38
N GLY A 366 -1.87 -3.00 13.14
CA GLY A 366 -1.03 -2.75 11.97
C GLY A 366 -1.06 -1.27 11.58
N VAL A 367 0.08 -0.57 11.62
CA VAL A 367 0.16 0.80 11.10
C VAL A 367 0.75 0.77 9.70
N LEU A 368 0.00 1.25 8.72
CA LEU A 368 0.37 1.19 7.32
C LEU A 368 0.87 2.55 6.83
N ASP A 369 2.16 2.62 6.51
CA ASP A 369 2.81 3.74 5.82
C ASP A 369 3.26 3.27 4.44
N ILE A 370 2.51 3.62 3.42
CA ILE A 370 2.82 3.29 2.03
C ILE A 370 3.18 4.59 1.30
N ALA A 371 4.06 4.49 0.30
CA ALA A 371 4.38 5.60 -0.59
C ALA A 371 3.08 6.21 -1.16
N GLY A 372 3.04 7.54 -1.27
CA GLY A 372 1.85 8.19 -1.83
C GLY A 372 1.66 7.85 -3.30
N PHE A 373 0.51 8.21 -3.85
CA PHE A 373 0.35 8.21 -5.31
C PHE A 373 1.40 9.15 -5.92
N GLU A 374 2.09 8.68 -6.97
CA GLU A 374 3.19 9.41 -7.62
C GLU A 374 2.84 9.68 -9.08
N ILE A 375 2.92 10.96 -9.46
CA ILE A 375 2.78 11.43 -10.84
C ILE A 375 4.01 12.28 -11.14
N PHE A 376 4.91 11.74 -11.97
CA PHE A 376 6.08 12.45 -12.47
C PHE A 376 5.98 12.66 -13.99
N ASP A 377 6.88 13.47 -14.55
CA ASP A 377 7.01 13.59 -16.01
C ASP A 377 7.57 12.29 -16.65
N PHE A 378 8.25 11.45 -15.87
CA PHE A 378 8.73 10.14 -16.30
C PHE A 378 8.30 9.07 -15.28
N ASN A 379 7.29 8.25 -15.63
CA ASN A 379 6.80 7.16 -14.80
C ASN A 379 7.20 5.81 -15.41
N SER A 380 7.80 4.95 -14.60
CA SER A 380 8.29 3.63 -15.00
C SER A 380 7.53 2.51 -14.26
N MET A 381 7.95 1.25 -14.42
CA MET A 381 7.37 0.07 -13.77
C MET A 381 7.25 0.22 -12.24
N GLU A 382 8.24 0.86 -11.60
CA GLU A 382 8.27 1.12 -10.16
C GLU A 382 7.07 1.99 -9.74
N GLN A 383 6.81 3.08 -10.47
CA GLN A 383 5.64 3.94 -10.24
C GLN A 383 4.33 3.20 -10.52
N LEU A 384 4.29 2.29 -11.51
CA LEU A 384 3.09 1.47 -11.75
C LEU A 384 2.77 0.60 -10.52
N CYS A 385 3.77 -0.06 -9.94
CA CYS A 385 3.57 -0.87 -8.72
C CYS A 385 3.12 -0.03 -7.52
N ILE A 386 3.70 1.16 -7.34
CA ILE A 386 3.31 2.10 -6.27
C ILE A 386 1.87 2.58 -6.47
N ASN A 387 1.52 3.03 -7.67
CA ASN A 387 0.18 3.55 -7.98
C ASN A 387 -0.88 2.43 -7.93
N PHE A 388 -0.55 1.21 -8.37
CA PHE A 388 -1.43 0.04 -8.24
C PHE A 388 -1.72 -0.32 -6.77
N THR A 389 -0.72 -0.19 -5.88
CA THR A 389 -0.92 -0.38 -4.45
C THR A 389 -1.89 0.67 -3.91
N ASN A 390 -1.69 1.95 -4.25
CA ASN A 390 -2.56 3.04 -3.86
C ASN A 390 -4.00 2.86 -4.39
N GLU A 391 -4.16 2.41 -5.63
CA GLU A 391 -5.46 2.09 -6.24
C GLU A 391 -6.21 1.02 -5.42
N LYS A 392 -5.51 -0.05 -5.01
CA LYS A 392 -6.09 -1.11 -4.17
C LYS A 392 -6.44 -0.64 -2.77
N LEU A 393 -5.62 0.21 -2.14
CA LEU A 393 -5.91 0.78 -0.83
C LEU A 393 -7.11 1.72 -0.90
N GLN A 394 -7.23 2.49 -1.98
CA GLN A 394 -8.40 3.34 -2.20
C GLN A 394 -9.66 2.50 -2.42
N GLN A 395 -9.58 1.41 -3.20
CA GLN A 395 -10.71 0.49 -3.34
C GLN A 395 -11.06 -0.19 -2.02
N PHE A 396 -10.08 -0.54 -1.18
CA PHE A 396 -10.32 -1.07 0.16
C PHE A 396 -11.05 -0.06 1.04
N PHE A 397 -10.66 1.22 0.98
CA PHE A 397 -11.39 2.29 1.65
C PHE A 397 -12.83 2.40 1.13
N ASN A 398 -13.04 2.44 -0.19
CA ASN A 398 -14.37 2.52 -0.78
C ASN A 398 -15.24 1.33 -0.34
N HIS A 399 -14.70 0.12 -0.41
CA HIS A 399 -15.42 -1.09 -0.01
C HIS A 399 -15.75 -1.08 1.49
N HIS A 400 -14.78 -0.71 2.35
CA HIS A 400 -15.01 -0.73 3.79
C HIS A 400 -15.96 0.38 4.25
N MET A 401 -15.76 1.62 3.77
CA MET A 401 -16.59 2.75 4.19
C MET A 401 -17.98 2.75 3.59
N PHE A 402 -18.15 2.21 2.38
CA PHE A 402 -19.41 2.33 1.65
C PHE A 402 -20.18 1.02 1.59
N VAL A 403 -19.52 -0.11 1.38
CA VAL A 403 -20.21 -1.39 1.18
C VAL A 403 -20.38 -2.12 2.50
N LEU A 404 -19.28 -2.43 3.20
CA LEU A 404 -19.31 -3.20 4.44
C LEU A 404 -20.11 -2.49 5.55
N GLU A 405 -20.02 -1.16 5.62
CA GLU A 405 -20.79 -0.38 6.59
C GLU A 405 -22.32 -0.53 6.39
N GLN A 406 -22.79 -0.51 5.15
CA GLN A 406 -24.21 -0.69 4.82
C GLN A 406 -24.65 -2.16 4.96
N GLU A 407 -23.76 -3.12 4.67
CA GLU A 407 -24.01 -4.55 4.90
C GLU A 407 -24.21 -4.86 6.38
N GLU A 408 -23.43 -4.24 7.27
CA GLU A 408 -23.62 -4.40 8.71
C GLU A 408 -24.96 -3.82 9.17
N TYR A 409 -25.38 -2.66 8.66
CA TYR A 409 -26.72 -2.11 8.98
C TYR A 409 -27.85 -3.03 8.55
N LYS A 410 -27.72 -3.67 7.39
CA LYS A 410 -28.68 -4.66 6.91
C LYS A 410 -28.70 -5.90 7.80
N LYS A 411 -27.54 -6.37 8.25
CA LYS A 411 -27.39 -7.52 9.15
C LYS A 411 -27.96 -7.25 10.53
N GLU A 412 -27.76 -6.05 11.07
CA GLU A 412 -28.33 -5.57 12.34
C GLU A 412 -29.83 -5.24 12.24
N GLY A 413 -30.41 -5.27 11.04
CA GLY A 413 -31.84 -5.01 10.82
C GLY A 413 -32.25 -3.54 11.01
N ILE A 414 -31.31 -2.61 10.83
CA ILE A 414 -31.57 -1.16 10.89
C ILE A 414 -32.31 -0.74 9.62
N ILE A 415 -33.32 0.13 9.74
CA ILE A 415 -34.02 0.70 8.58
C ILE A 415 -33.04 1.60 7.83
N TRP A 416 -32.52 1.11 6.72
CA TRP A 416 -31.51 1.77 5.91
C TRP A 416 -31.83 1.63 4.42
N GLU A 417 -31.81 2.74 3.69
CA GLU A 417 -31.91 2.75 2.23
C GLU A 417 -30.50 2.65 1.65
N PHE A 418 -30.27 1.63 0.82
CA PHE A 418 -28.96 1.42 0.21
C PHE A 418 -28.64 2.56 -0.76
N ILE A 419 -27.46 3.18 -0.60
CA ILE A 419 -27.00 4.27 -1.47
C ILE A 419 -25.80 3.77 -2.26
N ASP A 420 -25.95 3.73 -3.58
CA ASP A 420 -24.86 3.48 -4.52
C ASP A 420 -24.17 4.80 -4.89
N PHE A 421 -22.85 4.82 -4.80
CA PHE A 421 -22.01 6.00 -5.07
C PHE A 421 -21.18 5.84 -6.34
N GLY A 422 -21.25 4.71 -7.05
CA GLY A 422 -20.63 4.54 -8.37
C GLY A 422 -19.10 4.64 -8.42
N MET A 423 -18.41 4.67 -7.29
CA MET A 423 -16.95 4.77 -7.19
C MET A 423 -16.30 3.38 -7.15
N ASP A 424 -16.40 2.65 -8.27
CA ASP A 424 -15.76 1.34 -8.40
C ASP A 424 -14.44 1.43 -9.19
N LEU A 425 -13.33 1.31 -8.46
CA LEU A 425 -11.98 1.25 -9.05
C LEU A 425 -11.60 -0.15 -9.52
N ALA A 426 -12.49 -1.14 -9.39
CA ALA A 426 -12.24 -2.50 -9.84
C ALA A 426 -11.86 -2.57 -11.32
N THR A 427 -12.41 -1.70 -12.18
CA THR A 427 -12.08 -1.70 -13.61
C THR A 427 -10.58 -1.48 -13.88
N CYS A 428 -9.94 -0.53 -13.18
CA CYS A 428 -8.50 -0.26 -13.32
C CYS A 428 -7.66 -1.35 -12.63
N ILE A 429 -8.09 -1.83 -11.46
CA ILE A 429 -7.37 -2.89 -10.73
C ILE A 429 -7.38 -4.20 -11.52
N GLU A 430 -8.52 -4.56 -12.09
CA GLU A 430 -8.67 -5.77 -12.90
C GLU A 430 -7.90 -5.66 -14.22
N LEU A 431 -7.83 -4.47 -14.84
CA LEU A 431 -6.96 -4.23 -16.02
C LEU A 431 -5.50 -4.59 -15.73
N ILE A 432 -5.00 -4.27 -14.53
CA ILE A 432 -3.62 -4.55 -14.14
C ILE A 432 -3.44 -6.00 -13.69
N LYS A 433 -4.41 -6.56 -12.95
CA LYS A 433 -4.28 -7.85 -12.23
C LYS A 433 -4.82 -9.07 -12.99
N LYS A 434 -5.84 -8.93 -13.84
CA LYS A 434 -6.56 -10.09 -14.42
C LYS A 434 -5.62 -11.00 -15.22
N PRO A 435 -6.02 -12.27 -15.44
CA PRO A 435 -5.50 -13.05 -16.55
C PRO A 435 -5.62 -12.22 -17.84
N MET A 436 -4.52 -12.07 -18.60
CA MET A 436 -4.39 -11.14 -19.73
C MET A 436 -4.39 -9.63 -19.39
N GLY A 437 -4.15 -9.27 -18.13
CA GLY A 437 -3.89 -7.89 -17.71
C GLY A 437 -2.42 -7.49 -17.88
N ILE A 438 -2.09 -6.25 -17.53
CA ILE A 438 -0.75 -5.67 -17.76
C ILE A 438 0.38 -6.53 -17.16
N PHE A 439 0.25 -6.98 -15.90
CA PHE A 439 1.27 -7.81 -15.28
C PHE A 439 1.39 -9.20 -15.91
N ALA A 440 0.26 -9.82 -16.28
CA ALA A 440 0.28 -11.14 -16.93
C ALA A 440 0.96 -11.08 -18.31
N ILE A 441 0.66 -10.04 -19.10
CA ILE A 441 1.31 -9.83 -20.42
C ILE A 441 2.80 -9.56 -20.23
N LEU A 442 3.18 -8.79 -19.20
CA LEU A 442 4.59 -8.51 -18.90
C LEU A 442 5.33 -9.79 -18.48
N GLU A 443 4.72 -10.61 -17.63
CA GLU A 443 5.27 -11.90 -17.20
C GLU A 443 5.45 -12.86 -18.39
N GLU A 444 4.44 -12.97 -19.27
CA GLU A 444 4.53 -13.80 -20.48
C GLU A 444 5.64 -13.29 -21.41
N GLU A 445 5.66 -11.99 -21.76
CA GLU A 445 6.68 -11.40 -22.66
C GLU A 445 8.10 -11.54 -22.11
N CYS A 446 8.30 -11.51 -20.78
CA CYS A 446 9.61 -11.76 -20.20
C CYS A 446 10.15 -13.17 -20.53
N MET A 447 9.27 -14.16 -20.73
CA MET A 447 9.67 -15.53 -21.05
C MET A 447 9.99 -15.74 -22.54
N PHE A 448 9.59 -14.82 -23.42
CA PHE A 448 9.86 -14.89 -24.86
C PHE A 448 11.25 -14.32 -25.21
N PRO A 449 12.17 -15.10 -25.81
CA PRO A 449 13.53 -14.64 -26.10
C PRO A 449 13.64 -13.48 -27.11
N LYS A 450 12.65 -13.33 -28.00
CA LYS A 450 12.60 -12.27 -29.03
C LYS A 450 11.67 -11.10 -28.66
N ALA A 451 11.11 -11.11 -27.46
CA ALA A 451 10.26 -10.01 -27.00
C ALA A 451 11.11 -8.76 -26.73
N SER A 452 10.52 -7.60 -27.01
CA SER A 452 11.09 -6.28 -26.72
C SER A 452 10.00 -5.41 -26.07
N ASP A 453 10.39 -4.28 -25.48
CA ASP A 453 9.39 -3.37 -24.91
C ASP A 453 8.37 -2.89 -25.97
N THR A 454 8.77 -2.86 -27.25
CA THR A 454 7.84 -2.53 -28.35
C THR A 454 6.83 -3.63 -28.61
N THR A 455 7.21 -4.91 -28.55
CA THR A 455 6.26 -6.03 -28.71
C THR A 455 5.28 -6.06 -27.54
N PHE A 456 5.77 -5.79 -26.32
CA PHE A 456 4.93 -5.61 -25.15
C PHE A 456 3.90 -4.48 -25.33
N LYS A 457 4.33 -3.32 -25.85
CA LYS A 457 3.41 -2.20 -26.16
C LYS A 457 2.29 -2.62 -27.11
N ASN A 458 2.65 -3.28 -28.21
CA ASN A 458 1.69 -3.66 -29.24
C ASN A 458 0.65 -4.63 -28.67
N LYS A 459 1.08 -5.65 -27.91
CA LYS A 459 0.16 -6.56 -27.22
C LYS A 459 -0.77 -5.85 -26.24
N LEU A 460 -0.28 -4.88 -25.47
CA LEU A 460 -1.13 -4.08 -24.59
C LEU A 460 -2.21 -3.31 -25.38
N TYR A 461 -1.83 -2.72 -26.51
CA TYR A 461 -2.74 -1.98 -27.36
C TYR A 461 -3.81 -2.90 -27.96
N ASP A 462 -3.43 -4.03 -28.54
CA ASP A 462 -4.37 -4.98 -29.15
C ASP A 462 -5.36 -5.55 -28.12
N GLN A 463 -4.89 -5.76 -26.90
CA GLN A 463 -5.69 -6.35 -25.83
C GLN A 463 -6.63 -5.35 -25.15
N HIS A 464 -6.23 -4.09 -24.96
CA HIS A 464 -6.93 -3.17 -24.07
C HIS A 464 -7.44 -1.88 -24.73
N LEU A 465 -6.83 -1.42 -25.82
CA LEU A 465 -7.22 -0.17 -26.47
C LEU A 465 -8.66 -0.27 -27.01
N GLY A 466 -9.50 0.69 -26.63
CA GLY A 466 -10.93 0.72 -27.03
C GLY A 466 -11.83 -0.27 -26.29
N LYS A 467 -11.27 -1.27 -25.60
CA LYS A 467 -12.02 -2.24 -24.79
C LYS A 467 -12.15 -1.81 -23.33
N SER A 468 -11.11 -1.19 -22.77
CA SER A 468 -11.09 -0.68 -21.40
C SER A 468 -11.12 0.83 -21.37
N LYS A 469 -12.07 1.43 -20.62
CA LYS A 469 -12.13 2.89 -20.42
C LYS A 469 -10.93 3.45 -19.66
N ALA A 470 -10.25 2.61 -18.87
CA ALA A 470 -9.11 3.03 -18.06
C ALA A 470 -7.78 3.07 -18.83
N PHE A 471 -7.76 2.60 -20.09
CA PHE A 471 -6.55 2.53 -20.92
C PHE A 471 -6.64 3.51 -22.09
N GLU A 472 -5.75 4.50 -22.12
CA GLU A 472 -5.75 5.58 -23.11
C GLU A 472 -4.42 5.69 -23.87
N LYS A 473 -4.46 6.34 -25.04
CA LYS A 473 -3.25 6.74 -25.75
C LYS A 473 -2.68 8.01 -25.09
N PRO A 474 -1.34 8.11 -24.95
CA PRO A 474 -0.72 9.28 -24.38
C PRO A 474 -0.90 10.51 -25.27
N LYS A 475 -1.12 11.66 -24.65
CA LYS A 475 -1.26 12.93 -25.36
C LYS A 475 0.13 13.49 -25.64
N PRO A 476 0.57 13.61 -26.90
CA PRO A 476 1.91 14.09 -27.21
C PRO A 476 2.06 15.56 -26.80
N ALA A 477 2.94 15.85 -25.84
CA ALA A 477 3.26 17.20 -25.39
C ALA A 477 4.71 17.56 -25.77
N LYS A 478 4.92 18.72 -26.41
CA LYS A 478 6.26 19.21 -26.78
C LYS A 478 7.13 19.35 -25.53
N GLY A 479 8.29 18.67 -25.53
CA GLY A 479 9.30 18.79 -24.47
C GLY A 479 9.15 17.81 -23.29
N LYS A 480 8.15 16.91 -23.31
CA LYS A 480 8.02 15.84 -22.31
C LYS A 480 8.67 14.53 -22.78
N PRO A 481 9.15 13.67 -21.86
CA PRO A 481 9.64 12.33 -22.19
C PRO A 481 8.60 11.51 -22.95
N GLU A 482 9.04 10.63 -23.86
CA GLU A 482 8.13 9.82 -24.66
C GLU A 482 7.36 8.83 -23.76
N ALA A 483 6.05 9.02 -23.66
CA ALA A 483 5.14 8.10 -22.99
C ALA A 483 4.57 7.09 -24.00
N HIS A 484 4.37 5.86 -23.56
CA HIS A 484 3.95 4.75 -24.43
C HIS A 484 2.49 4.37 -24.23
N PHE A 485 1.93 4.52 -23.03
CA PHE A 485 0.51 4.34 -22.75
C PHE A 485 0.11 5.19 -21.52
N SER A 486 -1.20 5.45 -21.38
CA SER A 486 -1.74 6.20 -20.25
C SER A 486 -2.79 5.37 -19.51
N LEU A 487 -2.77 5.44 -18.19
CA LEU A 487 -3.80 4.84 -17.35
C LEU A 487 -4.59 5.92 -16.62
N VAL A 488 -5.91 5.76 -16.63
CA VAL A 488 -6.82 6.62 -15.86
C VAL A 488 -6.96 6.02 -14.46
N HIS A 489 -6.21 6.57 -13.51
CA HIS A 489 -6.30 6.23 -12.10
C HIS A 489 -7.30 7.11 -11.37
N TYR A 490 -7.68 6.75 -10.14
CA TYR A 490 -8.56 7.56 -9.31
C TYR A 490 -8.03 8.98 -9.03
N ALA A 491 -6.70 9.14 -8.97
CA ALA A 491 -6.04 10.42 -8.69
C ALA A 491 -5.81 11.30 -9.94
N GLY A 492 -5.96 10.72 -11.13
CA GLY A 492 -5.72 11.37 -12.42
C GLY A 492 -5.12 10.42 -13.46
N THR A 493 -5.01 10.91 -14.69
CA THR A 493 -4.37 10.16 -15.78
C THR A 493 -2.84 10.20 -15.63
N VAL A 494 -2.19 9.04 -15.69
CA VAL A 494 -0.74 8.89 -15.57
C VAL A 494 -0.16 8.31 -16.85
N ASP A 495 0.87 8.96 -17.36
CA ASP A 495 1.60 8.57 -18.57
C ASP A 495 2.81 7.70 -18.21
N TYR A 496 2.86 6.48 -18.74
CA TYR A 496 3.90 5.49 -18.44
C TYR A 496 4.87 5.30 -19.62
N ASN A 497 6.16 5.19 -19.30
CA ASN A 497 7.22 4.83 -20.23
C ASN A 497 7.65 3.38 -19.98
N ILE A 498 7.64 2.55 -21.03
CA ILE A 498 7.92 1.10 -20.96
C ILE A 498 9.38 0.72 -21.18
N ALA A 499 10.26 1.68 -21.44
CA ALA A 499 11.65 1.38 -21.77
C ALA A 499 12.35 0.65 -20.61
N GLY A 500 12.93 -0.49 -20.92
CA GLY A 500 13.61 -1.38 -19.98
C GLY A 500 12.67 -2.16 -19.06
N TRP A 501 11.35 -2.20 -19.30
CA TRP A 501 10.42 -2.92 -18.42
C TRP A 501 10.68 -4.42 -18.39
N LEU A 502 10.95 -5.04 -19.55
CA LEU A 502 11.25 -6.47 -19.61
C LEU A 502 12.51 -6.81 -18.82
N ASP A 503 13.55 -5.99 -18.92
CA ASP A 503 14.81 -6.19 -18.19
C ASP A 503 14.64 -5.93 -16.70
N LYS A 504 13.91 -4.87 -16.32
CA LYS A 504 13.57 -4.57 -14.91
C LYS A 504 12.76 -5.67 -14.25
N ASN A 505 11.85 -6.31 -14.99
CA ASN A 505 11.00 -7.38 -14.47
C ASN A 505 11.74 -8.74 -14.39
N LYS A 506 12.73 -8.96 -15.26
CA LYS A 506 13.64 -10.13 -15.22
C LYS A 506 14.70 -10.01 -14.13
N ASP A 507 15.17 -8.78 -13.87
CA ASP A 507 16.26 -8.44 -12.95
C ASP A 507 17.47 -9.39 -13.06
N PRO A 508 18.07 -9.55 -14.27
CA PRO A 508 19.07 -10.59 -14.50
C PRO A 508 20.37 -10.29 -13.75
N LEU A 509 20.77 -11.18 -12.85
CA LEU A 509 22.06 -11.12 -12.16
C LEU A 509 23.12 -11.97 -12.87
N ASN A 510 24.35 -11.48 -12.88
CA ASN A 510 25.48 -12.25 -13.40
C ASN A 510 25.81 -13.41 -12.44
N GLU A 511 25.40 -14.63 -12.80
CA GLU A 511 25.59 -15.83 -11.99
C GLU A 511 27.06 -16.11 -11.63
N SER A 512 28.00 -15.80 -12.54
CA SER A 512 29.43 -15.99 -12.27
C SER A 512 29.91 -15.10 -11.13
N VAL A 513 29.39 -13.87 -11.02
CA VAL A 513 29.71 -12.95 -9.93
C VAL A 513 28.98 -13.34 -8.64
N VAL A 514 27.72 -13.82 -8.73
CA VAL A 514 26.98 -14.33 -7.56
C VAL A 514 27.69 -15.52 -6.92
N GLN A 515 28.25 -16.43 -7.72
CA GLN A 515 29.08 -17.54 -7.22
C GLN A 515 30.37 -17.07 -6.52
N LEU A 516 30.94 -15.93 -6.95
CA LEU A 516 32.06 -15.30 -6.23
C LEU A 516 31.60 -14.73 -4.89
N TYR A 517 30.43 -14.08 -4.83
CA TYR A 517 29.87 -13.54 -3.59
C TYR A 517 29.62 -14.62 -2.54
N GLN A 518 29.15 -15.80 -2.96
CA GLN A 518 28.98 -16.97 -2.08
C GLN A 518 30.28 -17.39 -1.39
N LYS A 519 31.43 -17.25 -2.07
CA LYS A 519 32.77 -17.64 -1.59
C LYS A 519 33.52 -16.51 -0.89
N SER A 520 32.87 -15.37 -0.64
CA SER A 520 33.48 -14.22 0.01
C SER A 520 34.03 -14.55 1.39
N SER A 521 35.12 -13.88 1.78
CA SER A 521 35.64 -13.89 3.14
C SER A 521 34.79 -13.07 4.13
N VAL A 522 33.94 -12.16 3.62
CA VAL A 522 33.00 -11.39 4.43
C VAL A 522 31.75 -12.22 4.66
N LYS A 523 31.60 -12.78 5.87
CA LYS A 523 30.46 -13.64 6.25
C LYS A 523 29.10 -13.06 5.92
N LEU A 524 28.92 -11.74 6.10
CA LEU A 524 27.65 -11.09 5.79
C LEU A 524 27.30 -11.24 4.30
N LEU A 525 28.27 -11.08 3.39
CA LEU A 525 28.02 -11.22 1.96
C LEU A 525 27.57 -12.65 1.59
N SER A 526 28.19 -13.66 2.19
CA SER A 526 27.76 -15.06 2.03
C SER A 526 26.38 -15.35 2.63
N ILE A 527 25.97 -14.63 3.69
CA ILE A 527 24.60 -14.71 4.24
C ILE A 527 23.59 -14.06 3.27
N LEU A 528 23.94 -12.93 2.65
CA LEU A 528 23.08 -12.28 1.65
C LEU A 528 22.90 -13.14 0.40
N TYR A 529 23.94 -13.87 0.01
CA TYR A 529 23.96 -14.76 -1.15
C TYR A 529 24.22 -16.20 -0.70
N PRO A 530 23.21 -16.90 -0.15
CA PRO A 530 23.39 -18.29 0.26
C PRO A 530 23.71 -19.19 -0.95
N PRO A 531 24.51 -20.24 -0.76
CA PRO A 531 24.79 -21.22 -1.81
C PRO A 531 23.51 -21.96 -2.20
N VAL A 532 23.27 -22.12 -3.50
CA VAL A 532 22.23 -23.01 -4.01
C VAL A 532 22.72 -24.44 -3.74
N VAL A 533 22.03 -25.16 -2.86
CA VAL A 533 22.38 -26.55 -2.55
C VAL A 533 21.94 -27.40 -3.74
N GLU A 534 22.85 -27.68 -4.67
CA GLU A 534 22.64 -28.74 -5.65
C GLU A 534 22.84 -30.08 -4.92
N GLU A 535 21.78 -30.88 -4.79
CA GLU A 535 21.93 -32.28 -4.39
C GLU A 535 22.82 -32.98 -5.43
N ALA A 536 23.98 -33.46 -4.98
CA ALA A 536 24.85 -34.31 -5.76
C ALA A 536 24.05 -35.55 -6.20
N GLY A 537 24.06 -35.82 -7.51
CA GLY A 537 23.19 -36.80 -8.15
C GLY A 537 23.14 -38.17 -7.47
N GLY A 538 21.94 -38.53 -7.00
CA GLY A 538 21.53 -39.88 -6.70
C GLY A 538 20.20 -40.17 -7.40
N LYS A 539 20.20 -41.09 -8.37
CA LYS A 539 18.96 -41.60 -8.97
C LYS A 539 18.16 -42.33 -7.88
N GLY A 540 16.98 -41.78 -7.56
CA GLY A 540 15.92 -42.49 -6.83
C GLY A 540 15.73 -42.05 -5.39
N GLY A 541 14.75 -41.17 -5.16
CA GLY A 541 14.25 -40.82 -3.82
C GLY A 541 13.25 -39.69 -3.89
N LYS A 542 11.98 -39.97 -3.57
CA LYS A 542 10.94 -38.96 -3.36
C LYS A 542 11.34 -38.07 -2.18
N GLY A 543 11.76 -36.84 -2.47
CA GLY A 543 12.15 -35.83 -1.50
C GLY A 543 12.42 -34.52 -2.23
N GLY A 544 11.38 -33.96 -2.84
CA GLY A 544 11.52 -32.75 -3.66
C GLY A 544 11.65 -31.50 -2.81
N LYS A 545 12.87 -30.98 -2.66
CA LYS A 545 13.05 -29.54 -2.41
C LYS A 545 13.86 -28.90 -3.53
N LYS A 546 13.15 -28.03 -4.26
CA LYS A 546 13.58 -27.10 -5.32
C LYS A 546 14.64 -27.63 -6.30
N LYS A 547 14.17 -28.29 -7.37
CA LYS A 547 14.85 -28.21 -8.67
C LYS A 547 14.83 -26.75 -9.16
N GLY A 548 15.89 -26.38 -9.89
CA GLY A 548 16.25 -25.04 -10.34
C GLY A 548 15.07 -24.15 -10.78
N GLY A 549 15.16 -22.88 -10.36
CA GLY A 549 14.07 -21.93 -10.31
C GLY A 549 13.31 -21.74 -11.62
N SER A 550 11.99 -21.80 -11.49
CA SER A 550 11.11 -20.93 -12.26
C SER A 550 11.64 -19.49 -12.17
N MET A 551 11.72 -18.78 -13.30
CA MET A 551 12.11 -17.37 -13.32
C MET A 551 10.98 -16.56 -12.66
N GLN A 552 11.01 -16.46 -11.33
CA GLN A 552 10.08 -15.63 -10.58
C GLN A 552 10.38 -14.16 -10.88
N THR A 553 9.45 -13.50 -11.58
CA THR A 553 9.57 -12.08 -11.94
C THR A 553 9.30 -11.17 -10.75
N VAL A 554 9.82 -9.94 -10.82
CA VAL A 554 9.58 -8.91 -9.78
C VAL A 554 8.09 -8.62 -9.62
N SER A 555 7.34 -8.55 -10.73
CA SER A 555 5.88 -8.34 -10.72
C SER A 555 5.11 -9.47 -10.03
N SER A 556 5.51 -10.74 -10.24
CA SER A 556 4.87 -11.89 -9.60
C SER A 556 5.07 -11.88 -8.08
N GLN A 557 6.30 -11.66 -7.63
CA GLN A 557 6.62 -11.57 -6.19
C GLN A 557 5.90 -10.39 -5.52
N PHE A 558 5.87 -9.24 -6.19
CA PHE A 558 5.14 -8.06 -5.73
C PHE A 558 3.63 -8.33 -5.60
N ARG A 559 3.02 -9.00 -6.59
CA ARG A 559 1.59 -9.36 -6.58
C ARG A 559 1.24 -10.30 -5.43
N GLU A 560 2.09 -11.28 -5.13
CA GLU A 560 1.91 -12.22 -4.01
C GLU A 560 1.97 -11.48 -2.66
N ASN A 561 3.00 -10.66 -2.46
CA ASN A 561 3.19 -9.87 -1.23
C ASN A 561 2.04 -8.89 -1.00
N LEU A 562 1.61 -8.19 -2.05
CA LEU A 562 0.46 -7.30 -1.99
C LEU A 562 -0.84 -8.08 -1.71
N GLY A 563 -0.99 -9.28 -2.26
CA GLY A 563 -2.09 -10.19 -1.95
C GLY A 563 -2.17 -10.51 -0.46
N LYS A 564 -1.06 -10.95 0.14
CA LYS A 564 -0.95 -11.24 1.58
C LYS A 564 -1.29 -10.01 2.44
N LEU A 565 -0.75 -8.85 2.07
CA LEU A 565 -1.05 -7.59 2.76
C LEU A 565 -2.55 -7.28 2.73
N MET A 566 -3.20 -7.37 1.57
CA MET A 566 -4.64 -7.10 1.45
C MET A 566 -5.49 -8.09 2.26
N THR A 567 -5.10 -9.37 2.31
CA THR A 567 -5.77 -10.37 3.15
C THR A 567 -5.66 -10.03 4.63
N ASN A 568 -4.47 -9.62 5.09
CA ASN A 568 -4.25 -9.20 6.47
C ASN A 568 -5.02 -7.92 6.82
N LEU A 569 -5.14 -6.96 5.89
CA LEU A 569 -5.92 -5.76 6.13
C LEU A 569 -7.42 -6.05 6.23
N ARG A 570 -7.94 -6.97 5.40
CA ARG A 570 -9.35 -7.40 5.44
C ARG A 570 -9.72 -8.14 6.72
N SER A 571 -8.77 -8.75 7.43
CA SER A 571 -8.99 -9.41 8.73
C SER A 571 -8.84 -8.46 9.93
N THR A 572 -8.63 -7.17 9.68
CA THR A 572 -8.50 -6.14 10.72
C THR A 572 -9.61 -5.10 10.59
N HIS A 573 -9.93 -4.42 11.70
CA HIS A 573 -10.78 -3.24 11.68
C HIS A 573 -9.94 -1.98 11.37
N PRO A 574 -10.18 -1.29 10.23
CA PRO A 574 -9.33 -0.20 9.75
C PRO A 574 -9.76 1.18 10.27
N HIS A 575 -8.78 1.98 10.66
CA HIS A 575 -8.88 3.38 11.03
C HIS A 575 -8.14 4.23 10.00
N PHE A 576 -8.81 5.20 9.39
CA PHE A 576 -8.23 5.95 8.27
C PHE A 576 -7.80 7.37 8.65
N VAL A 577 -6.64 7.78 8.14
CA VAL A 577 -6.13 9.14 8.19
C VAL A 577 -5.78 9.59 6.77
N ARG A 578 -6.33 10.74 6.35
CA ARG A 578 -6.21 11.30 5.00
C ARG A 578 -5.33 12.54 5.06
N CYS A 579 -4.09 12.42 4.60
CA CYS A 579 -3.11 13.49 4.54
C CYS A 579 -3.24 14.28 3.23
N LEU A 580 -3.28 15.61 3.34
CA LEU A 580 -3.42 16.55 2.23
C LEU A 580 -2.19 17.46 2.14
N ILE A 581 -1.75 17.71 0.91
CA ILE A 581 -0.72 18.68 0.57
C ILE A 581 -1.37 20.06 0.42
N PRO A 582 -0.92 21.08 1.16
CA PRO A 582 -1.51 22.42 1.05
C PRO A 582 -1.01 23.18 -0.18
N ASN A 583 0.24 22.98 -0.62
CA ASN A 583 0.83 23.69 -1.76
C ASN A 583 2.05 22.92 -2.30
N GLU A 584 2.40 23.13 -3.58
CA GLU A 584 3.56 22.46 -4.21
C GLU A 584 4.90 23.09 -3.85
N SER A 585 4.91 24.37 -3.46
CA SER A 585 6.13 25.10 -3.11
C SER A 585 6.69 24.74 -1.73
N LYS A 586 5.98 23.91 -0.96
CA LYS A 586 6.26 23.51 0.43
C LYS A 586 6.40 24.70 1.39
N THR A 587 5.72 25.79 1.10
CA THR A 587 5.75 27.00 1.93
C THR A 587 4.78 26.84 3.11
N PRO A 588 5.23 26.94 4.37
CA PRO A 588 4.33 26.83 5.53
C PRO A 588 3.25 27.92 5.54
N GLY A 589 2.00 27.54 5.82
CA GLY A 589 0.88 28.49 5.97
C GLY A 589 0.21 28.94 4.67
N LEU A 590 0.82 28.67 3.51
CA LEU A 590 0.18 28.84 2.20
C LEU A 590 -0.70 27.63 1.89
N MET A 591 -1.89 27.85 1.34
CA MET A 591 -2.79 26.77 0.90
C MET A 591 -3.41 27.12 -0.45
N GLU A 592 -3.23 26.23 -1.43
CA GLU A 592 -3.73 26.35 -2.79
C GLU A 592 -5.07 25.63 -2.91
N ASN A 593 -6.14 26.38 -3.19
CA ASN A 593 -7.50 25.87 -3.17
C ASN A 593 -7.74 24.77 -4.23
N PHE A 594 -7.21 24.96 -5.45
CA PHE A 594 -7.36 24.00 -6.56
C PHE A 594 -6.73 22.64 -6.24
N LEU A 595 -5.51 22.65 -5.71
CA LEU A 595 -4.78 21.44 -5.34
C LEU A 595 -5.51 20.66 -4.24
N VAL A 596 -6.03 21.35 -3.24
CA VAL A 596 -6.74 20.70 -2.12
C VAL A 596 -8.09 20.14 -2.57
N ILE A 597 -8.86 20.86 -3.40
CA ILE A 597 -10.12 20.33 -3.94
C ILE A 597 -9.88 19.12 -4.84
N HIS A 598 -8.86 19.15 -5.70
CA HIS A 598 -8.47 18.00 -6.52
C HIS A 598 -8.21 16.77 -5.63
N GLN A 599 -7.41 16.93 -4.58
CA GLN A 599 -7.15 15.87 -3.60
C GLN A 599 -8.41 15.40 -2.86
N LEU A 600 -9.32 16.30 -2.47
CA LEU A 600 -10.55 15.94 -1.75
C LEU A 600 -11.49 15.10 -2.61
N ARG A 601 -11.58 15.41 -3.92
CA ARG A 601 -12.35 14.64 -4.90
C ARG A 601 -11.73 13.26 -5.12
N CYS A 602 -10.43 13.21 -5.44
CA CYS A 602 -9.74 11.95 -5.71
C CYS A 602 -9.73 11.01 -4.49
N ASN A 603 -9.53 11.53 -3.28
CA ASN A 603 -9.52 10.71 -2.07
C ASN A 603 -10.92 10.24 -1.62
N GLY A 604 -12.00 10.70 -2.26
CA GLY A 604 -13.38 10.38 -1.89
C GLY A 604 -13.81 10.94 -0.53
N VAL A 605 -13.23 12.07 -0.12
CA VAL A 605 -13.46 12.64 1.23
C VAL A 605 -14.89 13.13 1.37
N LEU A 606 -15.45 13.77 0.34
CA LEU A 606 -16.82 14.28 0.39
C LEU A 606 -17.85 13.16 0.53
N GLU A 607 -17.70 12.12 -0.28
CA GLU A 607 -18.55 10.93 -0.30
C GLU A 607 -18.43 10.17 1.03
N GLY A 608 -17.20 10.07 1.56
CA GLY A 608 -16.93 9.61 2.92
C GLY A 608 -17.73 10.35 3.98
N ILE A 609 -17.72 11.68 3.95
CA ILE A 609 -18.46 12.50 4.93
C ILE A 609 -19.97 12.33 4.73
N ARG A 610 -20.46 12.24 3.48
CA ARG A 610 -21.90 12.04 3.18
C ARG A 610 -22.44 10.77 3.83
N ILE A 611 -21.68 9.68 3.77
CA ILE A 611 -22.08 8.39 4.35
C ILE A 611 -21.99 8.42 5.85
N CYS A 612 -20.91 8.96 6.41
CA CYS A 612 -20.78 9.07 7.86
C CYS A 612 -21.87 9.97 8.47
N ARG A 613 -22.40 10.93 7.72
CA ARG A 613 -23.52 11.78 8.17
C ARG A 613 -24.85 11.03 8.15
N LYS A 614 -25.11 10.23 7.12
CA LYS A 614 -26.35 9.46 7.02
C LYS A 614 -26.33 8.25 7.95
N GLY A 615 -25.18 7.59 8.07
CA GLY A 615 -24.98 6.41 8.89
C GLY A 615 -24.83 6.71 10.38
N PHE A 616 -24.37 5.71 11.12
CA PHE A 616 -24.20 5.75 12.57
C PHE A 616 -22.72 5.53 12.94
N PRO A 617 -21.90 6.59 13.02
CA PRO A 617 -20.45 6.47 13.24
C PRO A 617 -20.02 5.94 14.61
N SER A 618 -20.94 5.85 15.58
CA SER A 618 -20.64 5.37 16.93
C SER A 618 -21.49 4.14 17.24
N ARG A 619 -20.83 3.07 17.67
CA ARG A 619 -21.42 1.79 18.04
C ARG A 619 -20.96 1.43 19.44
N ILE A 620 -21.87 0.97 20.29
CA ILE A 620 -21.58 0.54 21.66
C ILE A 620 -22.44 -0.69 21.94
N LEU A 621 -21.88 -1.70 22.61
CA LEU A 621 -22.66 -2.85 23.07
C LEU A 621 -23.78 -2.42 24.02
N TYR A 622 -24.97 -2.99 23.82
CA TYR A 622 -26.13 -2.70 24.66
C TYR A 622 -25.88 -3.03 26.15
N ALA A 623 -25.11 -4.08 26.44
CA ALA A 623 -24.75 -4.46 27.80
C ALA A 623 -23.97 -3.34 28.52
N ASP A 624 -22.97 -2.75 27.85
CA ASP A 624 -22.17 -1.65 28.39
C ASP A 624 -22.99 -0.37 28.55
N PHE A 625 -23.90 -0.12 27.60
CA PHE A 625 -24.85 0.99 27.71
C PHE A 625 -25.74 0.82 28.95
N LYS A 626 -26.32 -0.36 29.17
CA LYS A 626 -27.14 -0.69 30.34
C LYS A 626 -26.36 -0.65 31.65
N GLN A 627 -25.10 -1.08 31.66
CA GLN A 627 -24.28 -1.09 32.87
C GLN A 627 -23.97 0.34 33.37
N ARG A 628 -24.00 1.37 32.51
CA ARG A 628 -23.91 2.76 32.94
C ARG A 628 -25.08 3.20 33.83
N ASP A 629 -26.28 2.67 33.63
CA ASP A 629 -27.44 2.97 34.50
C ASP A 629 -27.27 2.37 35.91
N ALA A 630 -26.48 1.29 36.04
CA ALA A 630 -26.12 0.74 37.36
C ALA A 630 -25.24 1.71 38.16
N ILE A 631 -24.36 2.48 37.52
CA ILE A 631 -23.55 3.50 38.18
C ILE A 631 -24.44 4.63 38.74
N PHE A 632 -25.46 5.05 37.99
CA PHE A 632 -26.46 6.00 38.50
C PHE A 632 -27.17 5.46 39.75
N THR A 633 -27.48 4.17 39.77
CA THR A 633 -28.08 3.49 40.94
C THR A 633 -27.14 3.49 42.15
N ILE A 634 -25.84 3.24 41.94
CA ILE A 634 -24.82 3.30 43.01
C ILE A 634 -24.67 4.74 43.53
N GLN A 635 -24.56 5.73 42.65
CA GLN A 635 -24.44 7.14 43.03
C GLN A 635 -25.66 7.61 43.85
N TYR A 636 -26.85 7.20 43.44
CA TYR A 636 -28.09 7.46 44.16
C TYR A 636 -28.08 6.79 45.55
N ASN A 637 -27.74 5.51 45.62
CA ASN A 637 -27.70 4.77 46.89
C ASN A 637 -26.67 5.31 47.88
N VAL A 638 -25.48 5.75 47.41
CA VAL A 638 -24.47 6.37 48.27
C VAL A 638 -24.95 7.72 48.80
N ARG A 639 -25.58 8.56 47.97
CA ARG A 639 -26.20 9.82 48.43
C ARG A 639 -27.30 9.56 49.46
N SER A 640 -28.17 8.59 49.20
CA SER A 640 -29.24 8.19 50.11
C SER A 640 -28.67 7.69 51.45
N PHE A 641 -27.66 6.82 51.42
CA PHE A 641 -26.98 6.33 52.61
C PHE A 641 -26.31 7.46 53.42
N MET A 642 -25.66 8.43 52.77
CA MET A 642 -25.04 9.57 53.46
C MET A 642 -26.06 10.42 54.24
N ASN A 643 -27.31 10.49 53.76
CA ASN A 643 -28.40 11.15 54.46
C ASN A 643 -28.95 10.26 55.60
N VAL A 644 -29.10 8.96 55.37
CA VAL A 644 -29.73 8.02 56.30
C VAL A 644 -28.78 7.56 57.43
N LYS A 645 -27.46 7.59 57.23
CA LYS A 645 -26.47 7.12 58.24
C LYS A 645 -26.53 7.89 59.56
N HIS A 646 -27.01 9.14 59.53
CA HIS A 646 -27.15 9.98 60.72
C HIS A 646 -28.54 9.91 61.36
N TRP A 647 -29.50 9.26 60.69
CA TRP A 647 -30.89 9.16 61.11
C TRP A 647 -31.01 8.32 62.40
N PRO A 648 -31.72 8.80 63.44
CA PRO A 648 -31.76 8.15 64.75
C PRO A 648 -32.20 6.68 64.73
N TRP A 649 -33.19 6.32 63.91
CA TRP A 649 -33.68 4.94 63.78
C TRP A 649 -32.65 3.98 63.16
N MET A 650 -31.84 4.46 62.19
CA MET A 650 -30.81 3.62 61.56
C MET A 650 -29.60 3.40 62.49
N LYS A 651 -29.31 4.36 63.37
CA LYS A 651 -28.33 4.19 64.46
C LYS A 651 -28.79 3.15 65.48
N VAL A 652 -30.08 3.07 65.80
CA VAL A 652 -30.65 2.01 66.66
C VAL A 652 -30.47 0.64 66.00
N TYR A 653 -30.75 0.53 64.70
CA TYR A 653 -30.53 -0.71 63.93
C TYR A 653 -29.05 -1.16 63.95
N TYR A 654 -28.09 -0.24 63.75
CA TYR A 654 -26.66 -0.58 63.84
C TYR A 654 -26.19 -0.98 65.24
N LYS A 655 -26.87 -0.53 66.30
CA LYS A 655 -26.58 -0.94 67.68
C LYS A 655 -27.19 -2.29 68.05
N ILE A 656 -28.33 -2.65 67.46
CA ILE A 656 -29.01 -3.94 67.70
C ILE A 656 -28.38 -5.08 66.88
N LYS A 657 -27.92 -4.81 65.66
CA LYS A 657 -27.38 -5.83 64.73
C LYS A 657 -26.18 -6.65 65.26
N PRO A 658 -25.20 -6.06 65.98
CA PRO A 658 -24.08 -6.82 66.55
C PRO A 658 -24.48 -7.66 67.77
N LEU A 659 -25.53 -7.26 68.50
CA LEU A 659 -26.04 -7.97 69.68
C LEU A 659 -26.70 -9.33 69.34
N LEU A 660 -26.88 -9.63 68.04
CA LEU A 660 -27.50 -10.87 67.55
C LEU A 660 -26.52 -12.03 67.32
N LYS A 661 -25.19 -11.85 67.47
CA LYS A 661 -24.23 -12.98 67.43
C LYS A 661 -22.99 -12.74 68.30
N SER A 662 -23.07 -13.08 69.57
CA SER A 662 -21.91 -13.24 70.47
C SER A 662 -21.20 -14.58 70.22
N ALA A 663 -19.93 -14.52 69.81
CA ALA A 663 -18.88 -15.52 70.03
C ALA A 663 -17.72 -15.15 69.08
N GLU A 664 -16.70 -14.42 69.56
CA GLU A 664 -15.59 -13.95 68.72
C GLU A 664 -14.28 -14.70 68.97
N THR A 665 -14.10 -15.41 70.08
CA THR A 665 -12.83 -16.09 70.39
C THR A 665 -12.78 -17.58 69.97
N GLU A 666 -13.90 -18.28 69.92
CA GLU A 666 -13.98 -19.65 69.34
C GLU A 666 -13.96 -19.61 67.80
N LYS A 667 -14.41 -18.49 67.23
CA LYS A 667 -14.37 -18.24 65.79
C LYS A 667 -12.95 -18.12 65.27
N GLU A 668 -12.02 -17.51 65.98
CA GLU A 668 -10.65 -17.30 65.47
C GLU A 668 -9.87 -18.62 65.30
N LEU A 669 -9.98 -19.56 66.26
CA LEU A 669 -9.33 -20.87 66.16
C LEU A 669 -10.01 -21.77 65.10
N ALA A 670 -11.34 -21.72 65.02
CA ALA A 670 -12.11 -22.38 63.96
C ALA A 670 -11.75 -21.80 62.58
N GLN A 671 -11.60 -20.48 62.48
CA GLN A 671 -11.24 -19.76 61.27
C GLN A 671 -9.81 -20.06 60.83
N MET A 672 -8.86 -20.25 61.75
CA MET A 672 -7.51 -20.70 61.38
C MET A 672 -7.49 -22.12 60.80
N LYS A 673 -8.22 -23.07 61.42
CA LYS A 673 -8.37 -24.44 60.86
C LYS A 673 -9.12 -24.44 59.53
N GLU A 674 -10.16 -23.63 59.41
CA GLU A 674 -10.92 -23.44 58.18
C GLU A 674 -10.04 -22.82 57.08
N ASN A 675 -9.21 -21.84 57.42
CA ASN A 675 -8.26 -21.21 56.49
C ASN A 675 -7.19 -22.22 56.02
N TYR A 676 -6.66 -23.07 56.91
CA TYR A 676 -5.72 -24.12 56.51
C TYR A 676 -6.39 -25.16 55.59
N GLY A 677 -7.61 -25.59 55.91
CA GLY A 677 -8.40 -26.49 55.06
C GLY A 677 -8.72 -25.89 53.70
N LYS A 678 -9.13 -24.61 53.67
CA LYS A 678 -9.34 -23.85 52.43
C LYS A 678 -8.06 -23.76 51.61
N MET A 679 -6.95 -23.35 52.22
CA MET A 679 -5.67 -23.21 51.51
C MET A 679 -5.16 -24.54 50.96
N SER A 680 -5.35 -25.65 51.68
CA SER A 680 -5.00 -27.00 51.21
C SER A 680 -5.87 -27.43 50.02
N ASN A 681 -7.18 -27.19 50.09
CA ASN A 681 -8.10 -27.48 49.00
C ASN A 681 -7.85 -26.59 47.77
N ASP A 682 -7.59 -25.30 47.98
CA ASP A 682 -7.25 -24.34 46.93
C ASP A 682 -5.95 -24.72 46.24
N LEU A 683 -4.94 -25.18 46.99
CA LEU A 683 -3.69 -25.70 46.43
C LEU A 683 -3.93 -26.97 45.60
N ALA A 684 -4.74 -27.91 46.10
CA ALA A 684 -5.08 -29.13 45.35
C ALA A 684 -5.85 -28.80 44.07
N ALA A 685 -6.82 -27.89 44.13
CA ALA A 685 -7.57 -27.42 42.96
C ALA A 685 -6.67 -26.67 41.96
N ALA A 686 -5.74 -25.84 42.44
CA ALA A 686 -4.78 -25.13 41.61
C ALA A 686 -3.81 -26.09 40.91
N LEU A 687 -3.30 -27.11 41.59
CA LEU A 687 -2.45 -28.14 41.00
C LEU A 687 -3.20 -28.98 39.96
N ALA A 688 -4.45 -29.36 40.23
CA ALA A 688 -5.30 -30.05 39.27
C ALA A 688 -5.57 -29.19 38.02
N LYS A 689 -5.88 -27.90 38.22
CA LYS A 689 -6.08 -26.94 37.12
C LYS A 689 -4.80 -26.69 36.32
N LYS A 690 -3.64 -26.63 36.99
CA LYS A 690 -2.33 -26.53 36.32
C LYS A 690 -2.11 -27.72 35.38
N LYS A 691 -2.36 -28.94 35.86
CA LYS A 691 -2.21 -30.16 35.05
C LYS A 691 -3.14 -30.15 33.82
N ASP A 692 -4.42 -29.80 33.99
CA ASP A 692 -5.37 -29.67 32.87
C ASP A 692 -4.95 -28.59 31.86
N LEU A 693 -4.41 -27.46 32.33
CA LEU A 693 -3.88 -26.42 31.46
C LEU A 693 -2.61 -26.85 30.72
N GLU A 694 -1.72 -27.63 31.36
CA GLU A 694 -0.53 -28.20 30.72
C GLU A 694 -0.92 -29.19 29.60
N GLU A 695 -1.92 -30.05 29.84
CA GLU A 695 -2.45 -30.97 28.84
C GLU A 695 -3.07 -30.22 27.65
N LYS A 696 -3.88 -29.18 27.91
CA LYS A 696 -4.42 -28.30 26.86
C LYS A 696 -3.32 -27.57 26.08
N MET A 697 -2.24 -27.16 26.75
CA MET A 697 -1.13 -26.49 26.07
C MET A 697 -0.41 -27.45 25.12
N VAL A 698 -0.23 -28.71 25.50
CA VAL A 698 0.34 -29.74 24.61
C VAL A 698 -0.55 -29.95 23.39
N SER A 699 -1.88 -30.03 23.58
CA SER A 699 -2.84 -30.14 22.46
C SER A 699 -2.72 -28.99 21.47
N LEU A 700 -2.65 -27.74 21.96
CA LEU A 700 -2.49 -26.55 21.12
C LEU A 700 -1.14 -26.51 20.38
N LEU A 701 -0.07 -26.98 21.02
CA LEU A 701 1.24 -27.12 20.36
C LEU A 701 1.20 -28.17 19.24
N GLN A 702 0.45 -29.25 19.44
CA GLN A 702 0.25 -30.28 18.43
C GLN A 702 -0.55 -29.75 17.24
N GLU A 703 -1.69 -29.07 17.48
CA GLU A 703 -2.46 -28.42 16.43
C GLU A 703 -1.63 -27.43 15.60
N LYS A 704 -0.77 -26.63 16.26
CA LYS A 704 0.16 -25.73 15.59
C LYS A 704 1.10 -26.49 14.65
N ASN A 705 1.68 -27.61 15.11
CA ASN A 705 2.59 -28.42 14.30
C ASN A 705 1.86 -29.07 13.12
N ASP A 706 0.64 -29.57 13.34
CA ASP A 706 -0.18 -30.19 12.29
C ASP A 706 -0.55 -29.17 11.20
N LEU A 707 -0.96 -27.95 11.60
CA LEU A 707 -1.20 -26.85 10.67
C LEU A 707 0.08 -26.45 9.91
N GLN A 708 1.24 -26.45 10.57
CA GLN A 708 2.51 -26.15 9.91
C GLN A 708 2.88 -27.21 8.86
N LEU A 709 2.61 -28.49 9.14
CA LEU A 709 2.77 -29.58 8.18
C LEU A 709 1.79 -29.44 7.00
N GLN A 710 0.54 -29.09 7.27
CA GLN A 710 -0.46 -28.84 6.22
C GLN A 710 -0.05 -27.67 5.32
N VAL A 711 0.44 -26.56 5.89
CA VAL A 711 0.95 -25.43 5.12
C VAL A 711 2.15 -25.84 4.25
N ALA A 712 3.06 -26.67 4.76
CA ALA A 712 4.17 -27.18 3.98
C ALA A 712 3.70 -28.05 2.80
N SER A 713 2.75 -28.96 3.03
CA SER A 713 2.11 -29.77 1.99
C SER A 713 1.43 -28.92 0.91
N GLU A 714 0.64 -27.91 1.30
CA GLU A 714 -0.04 -27.04 0.34
C GLU A 714 0.95 -26.16 -0.44
N THR A 715 2.07 -25.78 0.18
CA THR A 715 3.15 -25.06 -0.52
C THR A 715 3.81 -25.94 -1.59
N GLU A 716 3.99 -27.23 -1.32
CA GLU A 716 4.49 -28.19 -2.31
C GLU A 716 3.47 -28.41 -3.44
N ASN A 717 2.19 -28.60 -3.11
CA ASN A 717 1.11 -28.70 -4.10
C ASN A 717 1.04 -27.46 -5.02
N LEU A 718 1.23 -26.26 -4.45
CA LEU A 718 1.28 -25.01 -5.20
C LEU A 718 2.49 -24.98 -6.15
N SER A 719 3.67 -25.40 -5.69
CA SER A 719 4.87 -25.52 -6.52
C SER A 719 4.66 -26.47 -7.70
N ASP A 720 4.00 -27.61 -7.48
CA ASP A 720 3.66 -28.57 -8.55
C ASP A 720 2.63 -28.00 -9.53
N ALA A 721 1.72 -27.14 -9.07
CA ALA A 721 0.80 -26.41 -9.93
C ALA A 721 1.50 -25.32 -10.75
N GLU A 722 2.47 -24.61 -10.16
CA GLU A 722 3.30 -23.61 -10.84
C GLU A 722 4.15 -24.24 -11.95
N GLU A 723 4.80 -25.37 -11.69
CA GLU A 723 5.59 -26.09 -12.71
C GLU A 723 4.71 -26.55 -13.89
N ARG A 724 3.50 -27.07 -13.60
CA ARG A 724 2.53 -27.43 -14.63
C ARG A 724 2.07 -26.21 -15.43
N CYS A 725 1.82 -25.09 -14.76
CA CYS A 725 1.43 -23.83 -15.42
C CYS A 725 2.55 -23.34 -16.35
N GLU A 726 3.81 -23.34 -15.89
CA GLU A 726 4.97 -22.95 -16.70
C GLU A 726 5.16 -23.88 -17.90
N GLY A 727 4.97 -25.19 -17.71
CA GLY A 727 4.97 -26.17 -18.80
C GLY A 727 3.91 -25.88 -19.87
N LEU A 728 2.69 -25.53 -19.44
CA LEU A 728 1.62 -25.12 -20.33
C LEU A 728 1.93 -23.80 -21.06
N ILE A 729 2.53 -22.82 -20.38
CA ILE A 729 2.95 -21.56 -21.01
C ILE A 729 3.99 -21.84 -22.10
N LYS A 730 5.03 -22.66 -21.82
CA LYS A 730 6.02 -23.04 -22.83
C LYS A 730 5.38 -23.76 -24.03
N SER A 731 4.40 -24.63 -23.78
CA SER A 731 3.64 -25.30 -24.84
C SER A 731 2.81 -24.31 -25.67
N LYS A 732 2.13 -23.36 -25.02
CA LYS A 732 1.39 -22.27 -25.66
C LYS A 732 2.29 -21.46 -26.60
N ILE A 733 3.50 -21.10 -26.15
CA ILE A 733 4.50 -20.39 -26.97
C ILE A 733 4.81 -21.16 -28.26
N GLN A 734 5.05 -22.47 -28.16
CA GLN A 734 5.35 -23.30 -29.31
C GLN A 734 4.16 -23.45 -30.26
N LEU A 735 2.95 -23.56 -29.70
CA LEU A 735 1.72 -23.66 -30.48
C LEU A 735 1.40 -22.34 -31.19
N GLU A 736 1.59 -21.18 -30.56
CA GLU A 736 1.43 -19.87 -31.18
C GLU A 736 2.45 -19.65 -32.32
N ALA A 737 3.70 -20.07 -32.12
CA ALA A 737 4.71 -20.00 -33.17
C ALA A 737 4.33 -20.88 -34.38
N LYS A 738 3.88 -22.12 -34.13
CA LYS A 738 3.39 -23.02 -35.19
C LYS A 738 2.17 -22.45 -35.89
N LEU A 739 1.21 -21.90 -35.14
CA LEU A 739 0.00 -21.29 -35.70
C LEU A 739 0.38 -20.15 -36.65
N LYS A 740 1.28 -19.26 -36.23
CA LYS A 740 1.74 -18.14 -37.06
C LYS A 740 2.41 -18.61 -38.34
N GLU A 741 3.37 -19.55 -38.24
CA GLU A 741 4.04 -20.14 -39.40
C GLU A 741 3.04 -20.82 -40.35
N THR A 742 2.07 -21.58 -39.82
CA THR A 742 1.06 -22.23 -40.65
C THR A 742 0.08 -21.25 -41.29
N THR A 743 -0.18 -20.11 -40.66
CA THR A 743 -1.08 -19.08 -41.19
C THR A 743 -0.38 -18.33 -42.33
N GLU A 744 0.87 -17.91 -42.15
CA GLU A 744 1.68 -17.27 -43.21
C GLU A 744 1.81 -18.21 -44.42
N ARG A 745 2.08 -19.50 -44.19
CA ARG A 745 2.13 -20.49 -45.28
C ARG A 745 0.78 -20.71 -45.97
N LEU A 746 -0.33 -20.61 -45.24
CA LEU A 746 -1.66 -20.75 -45.82
C LEU A 746 -1.97 -19.54 -46.71
N GLU A 747 -1.64 -18.33 -46.27
CA GLU A 747 -1.80 -17.09 -47.05
C GLU A 747 -0.99 -17.15 -48.36
N ASP A 748 0.28 -17.61 -48.29
CA ASP A 748 1.12 -17.80 -49.48
C ASP A 748 0.51 -18.82 -50.47
N GLU A 749 0.00 -19.95 -49.97
CA GLU A 749 -0.64 -20.98 -50.81
C GLU A 749 -1.99 -20.49 -51.39
N GLU A 750 -2.75 -19.68 -50.65
CA GLU A 750 -3.97 -19.05 -51.15
C GLU A 750 -3.67 -18.05 -52.28
N GLU A 751 -2.60 -17.27 -52.16
CA GLU A 751 -2.12 -16.37 -53.21
C GLU A 751 -1.69 -17.16 -54.46
N ILE A 752 -0.87 -18.20 -54.29
CA ILE A 752 -0.43 -19.08 -55.39
C ILE A 752 -1.64 -19.74 -56.07
N ASN A 753 -2.62 -20.21 -55.30
CA ASN A 753 -3.82 -20.83 -55.85
C ASN A 753 -4.67 -19.82 -56.63
N ALA A 754 -4.78 -18.57 -56.15
CA ALA A 754 -5.42 -17.49 -56.88
C ALA A 754 -4.71 -17.19 -58.21
N GLU A 755 -3.37 -17.14 -58.21
CA GLU A 755 -2.57 -16.98 -59.44
C GLU A 755 -2.74 -18.14 -60.42
N LEU A 756 -2.71 -19.38 -59.92
CA LEU A 756 -2.91 -20.58 -60.73
C LEU A 756 -4.31 -20.63 -61.31
N THR A 757 -5.33 -20.25 -60.54
CA THR A 757 -6.71 -20.17 -61.02
C THR A 757 -6.86 -19.10 -62.10
N ALA A 758 -6.20 -17.95 -61.94
CA ALA A 758 -6.17 -16.90 -62.95
C ALA A 758 -5.46 -17.35 -64.24
N LYS A 759 -4.31 -18.05 -64.13
CA LYS A 759 -3.60 -18.63 -65.28
C LYS A 759 -4.41 -19.72 -65.96
N LYS A 760 -5.04 -20.60 -65.18
CA LYS A 760 -5.92 -21.66 -65.69
C LYS A 760 -7.05 -21.07 -66.51
N ARG A 761 -7.71 -20.03 -66.01
CA ARG A 761 -8.78 -19.34 -66.73
C ARG A 761 -8.31 -18.78 -68.08
N LYS A 762 -7.13 -18.14 -68.11
CA LYS A 762 -6.53 -17.67 -69.37
C LYS A 762 -6.25 -18.80 -70.36
N LEU A 763 -5.69 -19.92 -69.88
CA LEU A 763 -5.41 -21.09 -70.73
C LEU A 763 -6.69 -21.77 -71.21
N GLU A 764 -7.74 -21.81 -70.38
CA GLU A 764 -9.06 -22.33 -70.78
C GLU A 764 -9.68 -21.43 -71.86
N ASP A 765 -9.59 -20.11 -71.71
CA ASP A 765 -10.04 -19.14 -72.71
C ASP A 765 -9.26 -19.32 -74.03
N GLU A 766 -7.92 -19.37 -74.00
CA GLU A 766 -7.06 -19.60 -75.19
C GLU A 766 -7.34 -20.94 -75.86
N CYS A 767 -7.49 -22.03 -75.10
CA CYS A 767 -7.86 -23.34 -75.64
C CYS A 767 -9.25 -23.35 -76.28
N SER A 768 -10.20 -22.56 -75.74
CA SER A 768 -11.54 -22.44 -76.31
C SER A 768 -11.52 -21.67 -77.63
N GLU A 769 -10.71 -20.61 -77.73
CA GLU A 769 -10.50 -19.85 -78.96
C GLU A 769 -9.84 -20.71 -80.04
N LEU A 770 -8.74 -21.41 -79.70
CA LEU A 770 -8.06 -22.30 -80.64
C LEU A 770 -8.95 -23.44 -81.14
N LYS A 771 -9.79 -24.02 -80.26
CA LYS A 771 -10.77 -25.03 -80.69
C LYS A 771 -11.76 -24.46 -81.69
N LYS A 772 -12.28 -23.26 -81.43
CA LYS A 772 -13.21 -22.59 -82.32
C LYS A 772 -12.56 -22.28 -83.67
N ASP A 773 -11.32 -21.80 -83.67
CA ASP A 773 -10.57 -21.54 -84.90
C ASP A 773 -10.31 -22.81 -85.71
N ILE A 774 -10.02 -23.94 -85.04
CA ILE A 774 -9.88 -25.25 -85.69
C ILE A 774 -11.21 -25.69 -86.31
N ASP A 775 -12.32 -25.60 -85.56
CA ASP A 775 -13.66 -25.98 -86.06
C ASP A 775 -14.06 -25.11 -87.27
N ASP A 776 -13.78 -23.80 -87.23
CA ASP A 776 -14.03 -22.87 -88.34
C ASP A 776 -13.14 -23.20 -89.55
N LEU A 777 -11.86 -23.54 -89.33
CA LEU A 777 -10.94 -23.97 -90.38
C LEU A 777 -11.38 -25.28 -91.04
N GLU A 778 -11.80 -26.28 -90.26
CA GLU A 778 -12.33 -27.54 -90.76
C GLU A 778 -13.59 -27.32 -91.62
N LEU A 779 -14.48 -26.43 -91.21
CA LEU A 779 -15.64 -26.02 -92.00
C LEU A 779 -15.25 -25.37 -93.33
N THR A 780 -14.26 -24.47 -93.32
CA THR A 780 -13.74 -23.89 -94.59
C THR A 780 -13.05 -24.92 -95.46
N LEU A 781 -12.30 -25.86 -94.89
CA LEU A 781 -11.61 -26.91 -95.64
C LEU A 781 -12.61 -27.86 -96.31
N ALA A 782 -13.65 -28.27 -95.58
CA ALA A 782 -14.77 -29.04 -96.13
C ALA A 782 -15.53 -28.28 -97.24
N LYS A 783 -15.63 -26.94 -97.14
CA LYS A 783 -16.23 -26.12 -98.19
C LYS A 783 -15.35 -26.04 -99.44
N VAL A 784 -14.04 -25.85 -99.28
CA VAL A 784 -13.07 -25.85 -100.39
C VAL A 784 -12.99 -27.23 -101.06
N GLU A 785 -13.05 -28.32 -100.30
CA GLU A 785 -13.13 -29.68 -100.87
C GLU A 785 -14.40 -29.90 -101.69
N LYS A 786 -15.55 -29.39 -101.23
CA LYS A 786 -16.79 -29.38 -102.02
C LYS A 786 -16.68 -28.53 -103.28
N GLU A 787 -16.06 -27.36 -103.21
CA GLU A 787 -15.85 -26.48 -104.37
C GLU A 787 -14.87 -27.12 -105.38
N LYS A 788 -13.82 -27.80 -104.91
CA LYS A 788 -12.89 -28.56 -105.75
C LYS A 788 -13.58 -29.71 -106.49
N HIS A 789 -14.42 -30.47 -105.79
CA HIS A 789 -15.25 -31.52 -106.40
C HIS A 789 -16.28 -30.98 -107.40
N ALA A 790 -16.71 -29.71 -107.25
CA ALA A 790 -17.59 -29.04 -108.21
C ALA A 790 -16.84 -28.52 -109.45
N THR A 791 -15.53 -28.27 -109.38
CA THR A 791 -14.68 -27.88 -110.51
C THR A 791 -14.04 -29.04 -111.28
N GLU A 792 -14.05 -30.26 -110.71
CA GLU A 792 -13.54 -31.49 -111.35
C GLU A 792 -14.62 -32.30 -112.10
N ASN A 793 -15.86 -31.79 -112.16
CA ASN A 793 -16.92 -32.22 -113.10
C ASN A 793 -17.16 -31.12 -114.15
#